data_AF-A0A2M7DDP5-F1
#
_entry.id   AF-A0A2M7DDP5-F1
#
_cell.length_a   1.000
_cell.length_b   1.000
_cell.length_c   1.000
_cell.angle_alpha   90.00
_cell.angle_beta   90.00
_cell.angle_gamma   90.00
#
_symmetry.space_group_name_H-M   'P 1'
#
loop_
_entity.id
_entity.type
_entity.pdbx_description
1 polymer ?
#
loop_
_entity_poly.entity_id
_entity_poly.type
_entity_poly.pdbx_seq_one_letter_code
_entity_poly.pdbx_strand_id
1 'polypeptide(L)'
;MNFSVDPTGYLAETTGLNNSASLTVNVTGYDLAVDSITVYPATPAVNQICYIRVNVKNNSSYNLYSGTGLNLVKTFPDFTVSSASSTEPNMSKLVNSGGYLYYGYEGKFTAAGEKTLSFTIDPDDTLAESNLANNLKTLKVNVYNSADTDLAIDSIGFSASKIILGEPLDITIGLKNIGKTSLTSALGFSQTEFSVNLPYFDYGANGLTADAYPRLTAPLNPGSIFNYKLHGAFSQPGKINLNFSINQDKQLTEANYGNNATSTTATVYKTLAEADNFSLVSKSLVFASSTTVIASWQTDASTTGWVNYGEANDNVNANKANAATAAALGHTVTINDLKPGINYVYAITSVNGTMSKTEIMENFVTPEDNFLRLVSGPSLALSGQAAAISWTTNLTSSGRIFYKKSGQTALTNAGSDTLATSHKVELTNLAVGVYEYYLSSTSTPKTNIKTAWASFEVKESVAATPAAPATATAATPAAATSLSVADVNLYGRLKGKIILRVQSRGEAYYVSVKEKKVFYLGKPEDAFQVIRAQGIGATNNNLAKITIGLTGLSGVDADNDGLPDAFEDAIGTDKNKTDTDGDGFNDKDELVIGYSPLAKAAKLSYDNNFSVAQKGKIFLQVESRGQAWYVNPADGKRYFLARPVDAFSVMRLLGAGIANSDFDKLAGK
;
A
#
# COMPACT_ATOMS: atom_id res chain seq x y z
N MET A 1 3.01 -75.17 -26.84
CA MET A 1 2.49 -76.50 -26.45
C MET A 1 2.00 -77.21 -27.71
N ASN A 2 2.27 -78.51 -27.84
CA ASN A 2 1.90 -79.30 -29.01
C ASN A 2 0.90 -80.37 -28.58
N PHE A 3 -0.22 -80.45 -29.29
CA PHE A 3 -1.23 -81.48 -29.10
C PHE A 3 -1.34 -82.30 -30.38
N SER A 4 -1.39 -83.62 -30.24
CA SER A 4 -1.61 -84.53 -31.34
C SER A 4 -2.72 -85.51 -31.00
N VAL A 5 -3.62 -85.76 -31.94
CA VAL A 5 -4.64 -86.80 -31.85
C VAL A 5 -4.27 -87.90 -32.84
N ASP A 6 -4.39 -89.16 -32.42
CA ASP A 6 -3.88 -90.33 -33.14
C ASP A 6 -2.42 -90.20 -33.63
N PRO A 7 -1.45 -89.99 -32.71
CA PRO A 7 -0.03 -89.90 -33.07
C PRO A 7 0.54 -91.21 -33.65
N THR A 8 -0.22 -92.31 -33.55
CA THR A 8 0.13 -93.65 -34.05
C THR A 8 -0.42 -93.95 -35.44
N GLY A 9 -1.35 -93.13 -35.96
CA GLY A 9 -1.99 -93.32 -37.26
C GLY A 9 -2.87 -94.57 -37.35
N TYR A 10 -3.50 -94.96 -36.25
CA TYR A 10 -4.33 -96.16 -36.16
C TYR A 10 -5.66 -96.02 -36.90
N LEU A 11 -6.19 -94.81 -37.05
CA LEU A 11 -7.41 -94.52 -37.79
C LEU A 11 -7.09 -94.11 -39.23
N ALA A 12 -7.81 -94.69 -40.19
CA ALA A 12 -7.66 -94.36 -41.60
C ALA A 12 -8.36 -93.02 -41.89
N GLU A 13 -7.59 -91.98 -42.17
CA GLU A 13 -8.08 -90.62 -42.39
C GLU A 13 -7.76 -90.13 -43.80
N THR A 14 -8.58 -89.23 -44.32
CA THR A 14 -8.40 -88.67 -45.68
C THR A 14 -7.17 -87.75 -45.78
N THR A 15 -6.70 -87.20 -44.67
CA THR A 15 -5.43 -86.45 -44.56
C THR A 15 -4.93 -86.52 -43.12
N GLY A 16 -3.66 -86.87 -42.87
CA GLY A 16 -3.06 -86.82 -41.52
C GLY A 16 -2.50 -85.45 -41.11
N LEU A 17 -2.69 -84.40 -41.94
CA LEU A 17 -2.09 -83.08 -41.76
C LEU A 17 -2.80 -82.20 -40.71
N ASN A 18 -3.99 -82.61 -40.25
CA ASN A 18 -4.81 -81.93 -39.24
C ASN A 18 -4.71 -82.58 -37.85
N ASN A 19 -3.90 -83.64 -37.70
CA ASN A 19 -3.77 -84.41 -36.47
C ASN A 19 -2.81 -83.81 -35.46
N SER A 20 -2.19 -82.69 -35.79
CA SER A 20 -1.32 -81.95 -34.91
C SER A 20 -1.67 -80.47 -34.92
N ALA A 21 -1.86 -79.93 -33.72
CA ALA A 21 -2.07 -78.51 -33.48
C ALA A 21 -0.98 -78.01 -32.53
N SER A 22 -0.22 -77.02 -32.99
CA SER A 22 0.81 -76.36 -32.19
C SER A 22 0.35 -74.95 -31.84
N LEU A 23 0.30 -74.65 -30.54
CA LEU A 23 0.12 -73.29 -30.04
C LEU A 23 1.47 -72.77 -29.56
N THR A 24 2.01 -71.79 -30.27
CA THR A 24 3.15 -70.99 -29.79
C THR A 24 2.63 -69.98 -28.78
N VAL A 25 2.97 -70.18 -27.51
CA VAL A 25 2.75 -69.17 -26.47
C VAL A 25 4.04 -68.37 -26.37
N ASN A 26 4.02 -67.13 -26.84
CA ASN A 26 5.09 -66.18 -26.55
C ASN A 26 4.95 -65.79 -25.07
N VAL A 27 5.70 -66.44 -24.19
CA VAL A 27 5.81 -66.00 -22.80
C VAL A 27 6.79 -64.83 -22.82
N THR A 28 6.29 -63.62 -23.08
CA THR A 28 7.01 -62.43 -22.65
C THR A 28 7.09 -62.50 -21.13
N GLY A 29 8.28 -62.29 -20.55
CA GLY A 29 8.44 -62.22 -19.10
C GLY A 29 7.49 -61.21 -18.45
N TYR A 30 7.42 -61.20 -17.13
CA TYR A 30 6.67 -60.17 -16.42
C TYR A 30 7.25 -58.77 -16.72
N ASP A 31 6.53 -57.71 -16.39
CA ASP A 31 7.01 -56.33 -16.51
C ASP A 31 6.43 -55.54 -15.33
N LEU A 32 7.27 -55.25 -14.35
CA LEU A 32 6.98 -54.56 -13.11
C LEU A 32 7.65 -53.19 -13.14
N ALA A 33 6.86 -52.14 -13.31
CA ALA A 33 7.37 -50.79 -13.26
C ALA A 33 7.16 -50.18 -11.88
N VAL A 34 8.19 -49.61 -11.25
CA VAL A 34 7.98 -48.68 -10.14
C VAL A 34 7.37 -47.40 -10.71
N ASP A 35 6.06 -47.27 -10.58
CA ASP A 35 5.29 -46.19 -11.20
C ASP A 35 5.48 -44.87 -10.46
N SER A 36 5.47 -44.90 -9.12
CA SER A 36 5.65 -43.69 -8.31
C SER A 36 6.24 -43.96 -6.93
N ILE A 37 7.00 -42.99 -6.43
CA ILE A 37 7.36 -42.82 -5.03
C ILE A 37 6.74 -41.48 -4.63
N THR A 38 6.05 -41.42 -3.49
CA THR A 38 5.40 -40.21 -2.99
C THR A 38 5.67 -40.07 -1.49
N VAL A 39 5.86 -38.84 -1.01
CA VAL A 39 6.08 -38.54 0.41
C VAL A 39 5.00 -37.59 0.90
N TYR A 40 4.41 -37.92 2.04
CA TYR A 40 3.38 -37.14 2.70
C TYR A 40 3.83 -36.79 4.13
N PRO A 41 3.96 -35.51 4.49
CA PRO A 41 3.77 -34.35 3.61
C PRO A 41 4.88 -34.19 2.57
N ALA A 42 4.64 -33.42 1.52
CA ALA A 42 5.60 -33.23 0.42
C ALA A 42 6.87 -32.45 0.83
N THR A 43 6.75 -31.54 1.79
CA THR A 43 7.85 -30.75 2.36
C THR A 43 7.96 -31.02 3.87
N PRO A 44 8.50 -32.18 4.27
CA PRO A 44 8.56 -32.56 5.68
C PRO A 44 9.64 -31.79 6.45
N ALA A 45 9.39 -31.58 7.73
CA ALA A 45 10.40 -31.14 8.70
C ALA A 45 11.16 -32.34 9.29
N VAL A 46 12.39 -32.11 9.76
CA VAL A 46 13.14 -33.09 10.56
C VAL A 46 12.29 -33.54 11.76
N ASN A 47 12.28 -34.85 12.00
CA ASN A 47 11.51 -35.54 13.05
C ASN A 47 9.98 -35.47 12.94
N GLN A 48 9.44 -34.89 11.87
CA GLN A 48 8.01 -34.94 11.55
C GLN A 48 7.62 -36.34 11.08
N ILE A 49 6.46 -36.83 11.52
CA ILE A 49 5.89 -38.10 11.01
C ILE A 49 5.57 -37.93 9.53
N CYS A 50 6.08 -38.84 8.71
CA CYS A 50 5.91 -38.86 7.27
C CYS A 50 5.44 -40.24 6.82
N TYR A 51 4.78 -40.28 5.66
CA TYR A 51 4.39 -41.51 4.99
C TYR A 51 4.96 -41.53 3.57
N ILE A 52 5.76 -42.54 3.25
CA ILE A 52 6.27 -42.80 1.90
C ILE A 52 5.40 -43.89 1.28
N ARG A 53 4.80 -43.61 0.13
CA ARG A 53 4.05 -44.60 -0.67
C ARG A 53 4.77 -44.86 -1.98
N VAL A 54 4.96 -46.13 -2.28
CA VAL A 54 5.48 -46.63 -3.55
C VAL A 54 4.40 -47.46 -4.24
N ASN A 55 4.11 -47.11 -5.48
CA ASN A 55 3.19 -47.88 -6.32
C ASN A 55 4.03 -48.59 -7.39
N VAL A 56 3.90 -49.92 -7.46
CA VAL A 56 4.54 -50.74 -8.50
C VAL A 56 3.44 -51.27 -9.41
N LYS A 57 3.51 -50.96 -10.70
CA LYS A 57 2.54 -51.34 -11.69
C LYS A 57 2.92 -52.65 -12.36
N ASN A 58 1.96 -53.55 -12.48
CA ASN A 58 2.09 -54.73 -13.34
C ASN A 58 1.76 -54.33 -14.79
N ASN A 59 2.77 -54.08 -15.61
CA ASN A 59 2.64 -53.80 -17.04
C ASN A 59 2.57 -55.06 -17.91
N SER A 60 2.78 -56.24 -17.30
CA SER A 60 2.66 -57.52 -17.99
C SER A 60 1.26 -57.70 -18.61
N SER A 61 1.16 -58.51 -19.65
CA SER A 61 -0.12 -59.00 -20.19
C SER A 61 -0.81 -60.03 -19.28
N TYR A 62 -0.17 -60.43 -18.18
CA TYR A 62 -0.62 -61.45 -17.24
C TYR A 62 -0.82 -60.90 -15.83
N ASN A 63 -1.66 -61.56 -15.04
CA ASN A 63 -1.88 -61.20 -13.64
C ASN A 63 -0.75 -61.77 -12.75
N LEU A 64 -0.38 -61.04 -11.69
CA LEU A 64 0.43 -61.59 -10.60
C LEU A 64 -0.49 -62.30 -9.60
N TYR A 65 -0.16 -63.55 -9.29
CA TYR A 65 -0.94 -64.43 -8.42
C TYR A 65 -0.13 -64.98 -7.24
N SER A 66 1.16 -64.61 -7.12
CA SER A 66 2.07 -64.98 -6.04
C SER A 66 3.12 -63.90 -5.86
N GLY A 67 3.54 -63.64 -4.62
CA GLY A 67 4.68 -62.77 -4.30
C GLY A 67 6.06 -63.41 -4.49
N THR A 68 6.12 -64.65 -5.01
CA THR A 68 7.40 -65.34 -5.27
C THR A 68 8.20 -64.57 -6.31
N GLY A 69 9.46 -64.25 -5.99
CA GLY A 69 10.34 -63.46 -6.87
C GLY A 69 10.16 -61.94 -6.77
N LEU A 70 9.25 -61.43 -5.92
CA LEU A 70 9.08 -59.99 -5.69
C LEU A 70 10.06 -59.46 -4.63
N ASN A 71 11.35 -59.63 -4.89
CA ASN A 71 12.39 -59.04 -4.04
C ASN A 71 12.40 -57.52 -4.22
N LEU A 72 12.88 -56.77 -3.23
CA LEU A 72 12.98 -55.31 -3.34
C LEU A 72 14.21 -54.78 -2.61
N VAL A 73 14.75 -53.68 -3.12
CA VAL A 73 15.79 -52.88 -2.47
C VAL A 73 15.32 -51.44 -2.41
N LYS A 74 15.48 -50.80 -1.25
CA LYS A 74 15.13 -49.39 -1.05
C LYS A 74 16.25 -48.64 -0.35
N THR A 75 16.47 -47.41 -0.77
CA THR A 75 17.40 -46.48 -0.10
C THR A 75 16.64 -45.22 0.26
N PHE A 76 16.37 -45.03 1.56
CA PHE A 76 15.77 -43.80 2.09
C PHE A 76 16.76 -43.13 3.05
N PRO A 77 17.65 -42.26 2.54
CA PRO A 77 18.67 -41.62 3.37
C PRO A 77 18.05 -40.85 4.53
N ASP A 78 18.62 -41.02 5.72
CA ASP A 78 18.18 -40.37 6.97
C ASP A 78 16.70 -40.60 7.33
N PHE A 79 16.06 -41.64 6.79
CA PHE A 79 14.67 -41.97 7.11
C PHE A 79 14.59 -43.19 8.01
N THR A 80 14.09 -43.01 9.24
CA THR A 80 13.80 -44.11 10.16
C THR A 80 12.38 -44.60 9.93
N VAL A 81 12.23 -45.84 9.46
CA VAL A 81 10.93 -46.49 9.26
C VAL A 81 10.39 -46.98 10.61
N SER A 82 9.21 -46.51 10.99
CA SER A 82 8.47 -46.94 12.17
C SER A 82 7.54 -48.11 11.87
N SER A 83 6.87 -48.07 10.70
CA SER A 83 5.99 -49.15 10.25
C SER A 83 6.07 -49.29 8.73
N ALA A 84 5.81 -50.51 8.24
CA ALA A 84 5.77 -50.81 6.81
C ALA A 84 4.54 -51.64 6.47
N SER A 85 3.97 -51.41 5.30
CA SER A 85 2.88 -52.20 4.74
C SER A 85 3.17 -52.57 3.29
N SER A 86 2.76 -53.77 2.87
CA SER A 86 2.76 -54.17 1.46
C SER A 86 1.48 -54.92 1.11
N THR A 87 1.09 -54.89 -0.16
CA THR A 87 0.00 -55.71 -0.70
C THR A 87 0.56 -56.85 -1.52
N GLU A 88 0.94 -57.95 -0.89
CA GLU A 88 1.47 -59.12 -1.59
C GLU A 88 0.39 -59.84 -2.43
N PRO A 89 0.67 -60.17 -3.71
CA PRO A 89 -0.25 -60.89 -4.56
C PRO A 89 -0.37 -62.35 -4.12
N ASN A 90 -1.59 -62.87 -4.17
CA ASN A 90 -1.88 -64.28 -3.91
C ASN A 90 -3.12 -64.72 -4.69
N MET A 91 -3.45 -66.01 -4.67
CA MET A 91 -4.59 -66.57 -5.40
C MET A 91 -5.95 -65.93 -5.06
N SER A 92 -6.10 -65.29 -3.90
CA SER A 92 -7.31 -64.57 -3.51
C SER A 92 -7.22 -63.05 -3.72
N LYS A 93 -6.03 -62.52 -4.01
CA LYS A 93 -5.75 -61.10 -4.25
C LYS A 93 -4.78 -60.98 -5.42
N LEU A 94 -5.30 -61.10 -6.62
CA LEU A 94 -4.52 -60.96 -7.85
C LEU A 94 -4.20 -59.49 -8.10
N VAL A 95 -2.99 -59.22 -8.61
CA VAL A 95 -2.69 -57.93 -9.24
C VAL A 95 -2.88 -58.11 -10.73
N ASN A 96 -4.01 -57.60 -11.22
CA ASN A 96 -4.35 -57.71 -12.63
C ASN A 96 -3.31 -57.02 -13.52
N SER A 97 -3.25 -57.40 -14.79
CA SER A 97 -2.57 -56.59 -15.81
C SER A 97 -3.05 -55.13 -15.73
N GLY A 98 -2.10 -54.19 -15.71
CA GLY A 98 -2.31 -52.76 -15.48
C GLY A 98 -2.58 -52.36 -14.02
N GLY A 99 -2.70 -53.32 -13.09
CA GLY A 99 -2.93 -53.09 -11.66
C GLY A 99 -1.66 -52.74 -10.88
N TYR A 100 -1.81 -52.50 -9.57
CA TYR A 100 -0.73 -52.03 -8.70
C TYR A 100 -0.51 -52.91 -7.46
N LEU A 101 0.76 -53.04 -7.09
CA LEU A 101 1.25 -53.36 -5.76
C LEU A 101 1.51 -52.05 -5.00
N TYR A 102 1.13 -52.00 -3.73
CA TYR A 102 1.34 -50.84 -2.87
C TYR A 102 2.31 -51.19 -1.76
N TYR A 103 3.35 -50.38 -1.61
CA TYR A 103 4.27 -50.41 -0.48
C TYR A 103 4.19 -49.09 0.28
N GLY A 104 3.91 -49.16 1.58
CA GLY A 104 3.81 -48.01 2.47
C GLY A 104 4.87 -48.06 3.55
N TYR A 105 5.46 -46.90 3.87
CA TYR A 105 6.43 -46.76 4.95
C TYR A 105 6.09 -45.53 5.78
N GLU A 106 5.68 -45.71 7.02
CA GLU A 106 5.52 -44.63 7.99
C GLU A 106 6.84 -44.47 8.75
N GLY A 107 7.29 -43.24 8.96
CA GLY A 107 8.57 -42.98 9.60
C GLY A 107 8.88 -41.49 9.74
N LYS A 108 10.15 -41.17 9.93
CA LYS A 108 10.64 -39.80 10.14
C LYS A 108 11.99 -39.59 9.46
N PHE A 109 12.21 -38.40 8.91
CA PHE A 109 13.56 -37.98 8.52
C PHE A 109 14.33 -37.43 9.73
N THR A 110 15.57 -37.85 9.92
CA THR A 110 16.41 -37.46 11.07
C THR A 110 17.36 -36.30 10.78
N ALA A 111 17.53 -35.93 9.50
CA ALA A 111 18.41 -34.84 9.09
C ALA A 111 17.80 -34.03 7.92
N ALA A 112 18.08 -32.72 7.92
CA ALA A 112 17.66 -31.81 6.85
C ALA A 112 18.48 -32.01 5.56
N GLY A 113 18.03 -31.40 4.47
CA GLY A 113 18.67 -31.41 3.15
C GLY A 113 17.88 -32.18 2.09
N GLU A 114 18.35 -32.10 0.85
CA GLU A 114 17.81 -32.88 -0.27
C GLU A 114 18.13 -34.37 -0.05
N LYS A 115 17.10 -35.22 -0.04
CA LYS A 115 17.20 -36.67 0.05
C LYS A 115 16.78 -37.27 -1.29
N THR A 116 17.64 -38.11 -1.86
CA THR A 116 17.28 -38.91 -3.04
C THR A 116 16.82 -40.27 -2.57
N LEU A 117 15.51 -40.49 -2.58
CA LEU A 117 14.89 -41.78 -2.29
C LEU A 117 14.99 -42.67 -3.52
N SER A 118 15.32 -43.94 -3.34
CA SER A 118 15.26 -44.94 -4.39
C SER A 118 14.48 -46.17 -3.96
N PHE A 119 13.78 -46.77 -4.92
CA PHE A 119 13.10 -48.04 -4.76
C PHE A 119 13.28 -48.86 -6.05
N THR A 120 13.72 -50.10 -5.88
CA THR A 120 13.88 -51.06 -6.96
C THR A 120 13.05 -52.30 -6.64
N ILE A 121 12.18 -52.70 -7.58
CA ILE A 121 11.51 -54.00 -7.54
C ILE A 121 12.33 -55.03 -8.32
N ASP A 122 12.36 -56.26 -7.82
CA ASP A 122 13.10 -57.41 -8.34
C ASP A 122 14.51 -57.08 -8.88
N PRO A 123 15.40 -56.56 -8.01
CA PRO A 123 16.74 -56.13 -8.44
C PRO A 123 17.63 -57.28 -8.94
N ASP A 124 17.31 -58.52 -8.55
CA ASP A 124 18.07 -59.72 -8.87
C ASP A 124 17.47 -60.50 -10.06
N ASP A 125 16.45 -59.94 -10.74
CA ASP A 125 15.71 -60.56 -11.86
C ASP A 125 15.25 -62.00 -11.54
N THR A 126 14.77 -62.20 -10.32
CA THR A 126 14.28 -63.50 -9.84
C THR A 126 12.92 -63.87 -10.44
N LEU A 127 12.17 -62.87 -10.90
CA LEU A 127 10.97 -62.99 -11.70
C LEU A 127 11.28 -62.46 -13.11
N ALA A 128 11.79 -63.31 -14.00
CA ALA A 128 12.22 -62.91 -15.35
C ALA A 128 11.31 -61.84 -16.02
N GLU A 129 11.88 -60.66 -16.23
CA GLU A 129 11.16 -59.51 -16.77
C GLU A 129 11.52 -59.17 -18.23
N SER A 130 10.56 -58.58 -18.95
CA SER A 130 10.76 -58.11 -20.32
C SER A 130 11.41 -56.72 -20.39
N ASN A 131 11.36 -55.96 -19.30
CA ASN A 131 11.99 -54.65 -19.18
C ASN A 131 12.46 -54.44 -17.74
N LEU A 132 13.76 -54.31 -17.54
CA LEU A 132 14.34 -54.08 -16.20
C LEU A 132 14.60 -52.60 -15.90
N ALA A 133 14.46 -51.71 -16.90
CA ALA A 133 14.83 -50.30 -16.77
C ALA A 133 13.80 -49.48 -15.99
N ASN A 134 12.56 -49.94 -15.94
CA ASN A 134 11.44 -49.33 -15.20
C ASN A 134 11.28 -49.89 -13.78
N ASN A 135 12.10 -50.87 -13.39
CA ASN A 135 12.11 -51.45 -12.05
C ASN A 135 12.66 -50.51 -10.99
N LEU A 136 13.46 -49.52 -11.37
CA LEU A 136 14.05 -48.53 -10.48
C LEU A 136 13.34 -47.18 -10.66
N LYS A 137 12.97 -46.56 -9.54
CA LYS A 137 12.59 -45.15 -9.51
C LYS A 137 13.31 -44.40 -8.41
N THR A 138 13.59 -43.13 -8.68
CA THR A 138 14.16 -42.19 -7.71
C THR A 138 13.27 -40.97 -7.53
N LEU A 139 13.19 -40.45 -6.31
CA LEU A 139 12.50 -39.20 -5.98
C LEU A 139 13.41 -38.32 -5.13
N LYS A 140 13.56 -37.05 -5.53
CA LYS A 140 14.20 -36.03 -4.70
C LYS A 140 13.17 -35.40 -3.77
N VAL A 141 13.49 -35.31 -2.48
CA VAL A 141 12.64 -34.73 -1.44
C VAL A 141 13.49 -33.78 -0.60
N ASN A 142 13.02 -32.55 -0.42
CA ASN A 142 13.68 -31.59 0.46
C ASN A 142 13.11 -31.72 1.88
N VAL A 143 13.97 -32.06 2.82
CA VAL A 143 13.66 -32.08 4.26
C VAL A 143 14.19 -30.80 4.88
N TYR A 144 13.35 -30.05 5.57
CA TYR A 144 13.73 -28.77 6.18
C TYR A 144 13.89 -28.90 7.70
N ASN A 145 14.52 -27.92 8.35
CA ASN A 145 14.56 -27.89 9.81
C ASN A 145 13.16 -27.56 10.36
N SER A 146 12.85 -28.02 11.56
CA SER A 146 11.61 -27.63 12.23
C SER A 146 11.47 -26.11 12.40
N ALA A 147 12.59 -25.40 12.55
CA ALA A 147 12.66 -23.95 12.62
C ALA A 147 12.39 -23.23 11.28
N ASP A 148 12.37 -23.93 10.14
CA ASP A 148 11.96 -23.35 8.84
C ASP A 148 10.43 -23.29 8.68
N THR A 149 9.67 -23.78 9.68
CA THR A 149 8.22 -23.62 9.80
C THR A 149 7.89 -22.17 10.14
N ASP A 150 6.88 -21.57 9.55
CA ASP A 150 6.46 -20.20 9.88
C ASP A 150 4.96 -20.02 9.56
N LEU A 151 4.20 -19.65 10.57
CA LEU A 151 2.78 -19.30 10.46
C LEU A 151 2.65 -17.78 10.59
N ALA A 152 1.69 -17.19 9.89
CA ALA A 152 1.43 -15.76 10.02
C ALA A 152 -0.05 -15.46 9.80
N ILE A 153 -0.53 -14.39 10.43
CA ILE A 153 -1.82 -13.82 10.06
C ILE A 153 -1.65 -13.07 8.74
N ASP A 154 -2.30 -13.55 7.69
CA ASP A 154 -2.19 -13.04 6.32
C ASP A 154 -3.30 -12.04 5.98
N SER A 155 -4.53 -12.29 6.44
CA SER A 155 -5.67 -11.45 6.11
C SER A 155 -6.72 -11.39 7.22
N ILE A 156 -7.41 -10.25 7.28
CA ILE A 156 -8.62 -10.04 8.07
C ILE A 156 -9.69 -9.49 7.13
N GLY A 157 -10.77 -10.24 6.98
CA GLY A 157 -11.90 -9.89 6.12
C GLY A 157 -13.19 -9.71 6.91
N PHE A 158 -14.04 -8.82 6.44
CA PHE A 158 -15.38 -8.60 6.98
C PHE A 158 -16.41 -8.97 5.90
N SER A 159 -17.51 -9.63 6.27
CA SER A 159 -18.58 -9.94 5.31
C SER A 159 -19.34 -8.70 4.82
N ALA A 160 -19.23 -7.58 5.53
CA ALA A 160 -19.84 -6.30 5.17
C ALA A 160 -18.77 -5.22 5.01
N SER A 161 -18.88 -4.41 3.95
CA SER A 161 -18.02 -3.25 3.71
C SER A 161 -18.32 -2.06 4.63
N LYS A 162 -19.55 -2.00 5.16
CA LYS A 162 -20.01 -1.04 6.17
C LYS A 162 -20.60 -1.84 7.34
N ILE A 163 -20.02 -1.68 8.52
CA ILE A 163 -20.43 -2.42 9.71
C ILE A 163 -21.49 -1.59 10.43
N ILE A 164 -22.70 -2.13 10.54
CA ILE A 164 -23.84 -1.46 11.19
C ILE A 164 -24.08 -2.09 12.55
N LEU A 165 -24.37 -1.26 13.55
CA LEU A 165 -24.66 -1.66 14.92
C LEU A 165 -25.80 -2.70 14.97
N GLY A 166 -25.55 -3.84 15.63
CA GLY A 166 -26.52 -4.92 15.80
C GLY A 166 -26.77 -5.80 14.57
N GLU A 167 -26.21 -5.46 13.40
CA GLU A 167 -26.34 -6.29 12.20
C GLU A 167 -25.34 -7.46 12.22
N PRO A 168 -25.74 -8.65 11.71
CA PRO A 168 -24.84 -9.81 11.61
C PRO A 168 -23.58 -9.52 10.80
N LEU A 169 -22.44 -9.93 11.32
CA LEU A 169 -21.13 -9.76 10.75
C LEU A 169 -20.30 -11.03 10.91
N ASP A 170 -19.69 -11.47 9.81
CA ASP A 170 -18.66 -12.50 9.83
C ASP A 170 -17.29 -11.82 9.69
N ILE A 171 -16.39 -12.14 10.62
CA ILE A 171 -14.98 -11.73 10.56
C ILE A 171 -14.15 -12.96 10.22
N THR A 172 -13.49 -12.96 9.07
CA THR A 172 -12.63 -14.07 8.62
C THR A 172 -11.16 -13.72 8.85
N ILE A 173 -10.42 -14.59 9.54
CA ILE A 173 -9.00 -14.45 9.80
C ILE A 173 -8.27 -15.55 9.04
N GLY A 174 -7.49 -15.15 8.04
CA GLY A 174 -6.68 -16.07 7.24
C GLY A 174 -5.28 -16.22 7.83
N LEU A 175 -4.92 -17.45 8.20
CA LEU A 175 -3.58 -17.84 8.66
C LEU A 175 -2.84 -18.53 7.53
N LYS A 176 -1.70 -17.98 7.13
CA LYS A 176 -0.90 -18.54 6.03
C LYS A 176 0.33 -19.23 6.57
N ASN A 177 0.58 -20.45 6.11
CA ASN A 177 1.88 -21.07 6.27
C ASN A 177 2.86 -20.39 5.31
N ILE A 178 3.71 -19.50 5.81
CA ILE A 178 4.73 -18.79 5.01
C ILE A 178 6.11 -19.47 5.10
N GLY A 179 6.22 -20.51 5.93
CA GLY A 179 7.43 -21.32 6.07
C GLY A 179 7.66 -22.30 4.92
N LYS A 180 8.68 -23.15 5.07
CA LYS A 180 9.07 -24.15 4.05
C LYS A 180 8.51 -25.54 4.32
N THR A 181 8.03 -25.80 5.53
CA THR A 181 7.54 -27.10 5.98
C THR A 181 6.03 -27.17 5.84
N SER A 182 5.49 -28.37 5.59
CA SER A 182 4.05 -28.60 5.66
C SER A 182 3.63 -28.87 7.10
N LEU A 183 2.53 -28.27 7.55
CA LEU A 183 1.97 -28.52 8.87
C LEU A 183 0.98 -29.70 8.81
N THR A 184 1.15 -30.67 9.71
CA THR A 184 0.37 -31.93 9.70
C THR A 184 -0.33 -32.21 11.03
N SER A 185 -0.52 -31.19 11.86
CA SER A 185 -1.19 -31.30 13.15
C SER A 185 -1.94 -30.02 13.49
N ALA A 186 -2.76 -30.07 14.54
CA ALA A 186 -3.47 -28.91 15.06
C ALA A 186 -2.59 -27.99 15.94
N LEU A 187 -1.31 -28.30 16.16
CA LEU A 187 -0.40 -27.45 16.95
C LEU A 187 -0.27 -26.07 16.31
N GLY A 188 -0.45 -25.02 17.10
CA GLY A 188 -0.50 -23.64 16.62
C GLY A 188 -1.84 -23.24 15.98
N PHE A 189 -2.86 -24.12 15.97
CA PHE A 189 -4.20 -23.86 15.45
C PHE A 189 -5.31 -24.25 16.42
N SER A 190 -5.02 -24.65 17.66
CA SER A 190 -6.09 -24.97 18.60
C SER A 190 -6.84 -23.70 19.02
N GLN A 191 -8.11 -23.84 19.37
CA GLN A 191 -8.91 -22.70 19.86
C GLN A 191 -8.30 -22.04 21.10
N THR A 192 -7.53 -22.78 21.90
CA THR A 192 -6.83 -22.23 23.07
C THR A 192 -5.62 -21.39 22.70
N GLU A 193 -5.03 -21.63 21.52
CA GLU A 193 -3.89 -20.85 21.00
C GLU A 193 -4.36 -19.61 20.23
N PHE A 194 -5.61 -19.58 19.77
CA PHE A 194 -6.21 -18.45 19.07
C PHE A 194 -6.85 -17.48 20.06
N SER A 195 -6.23 -16.33 20.24
CA SER A 195 -6.73 -15.28 21.13
C SER A 195 -7.21 -14.08 20.34
N VAL A 196 -8.44 -13.66 20.64
CA VAL A 196 -9.10 -12.53 20.01
C VAL A 196 -9.59 -11.55 21.06
N ASN A 197 -9.37 -10.27 20.82
CA ASN A 197 -9.95 -9.19 21.60
C ASN A 197 -10.80 -8.32 20.68
N LEU A 198 -12.12 -8.51 20.76
CA LEU A 198 -13.13 -7.77 20.01
C LEU A 198 -14.05 -7.02 20.98
N PRO A 199 -13.68 -5.82 21.43
CA PRO A 199 -14.52 -5.03 22.33
C PRO A 199 -15.92 -4.83 21.73
N TYR A 200 -16.95 -5.06 22.55
CA TYR A 200 -18.36 -4.89 22.16
C TYR A 200 -18.83 -5.80 21.02
N PHE A 201 -18.15 -6.91 20.76
CA PHE A 201 -18.61 -7.90 19.79
C PHE A 201 -19.38 -9.01 20.53
N ASP A 202 -20.67 -9.11 20.23
CA ASP A 202 -21.54 -10.12 20.79
C ASP A 202 -21.53 -11.34 19.87
N TYR A 203 -21.02 -12.46 20.38
CA TYR A 203 -20.90 -13.72 19.64
C TYR A 203 -22.27 -14.38 19.44
N GLY A 204 -22.52 -14.80 18.20
CA GLY A 204 -23.69 -15.61 17.85
C GLY A 204 -23.56 -17.08 18.26
N ALA A 205 -24.56 -17.89 17.91
CA ALA A 205 -24.46 -19.34 18.02
C ALA A 205 -23.32 -19.85 17.13
N ASN A 206 -22.45 -20.73 17.66
CA ASN A 206 -21.17 -21.10 17.03
C ASN A 206 -20.30 -19.89 16.70
N GLY A 207 -20.17 -18.95 17.64
CA GLY A 207 -19.48 -17.67 17.44
C GLY A 207 -18.02 -17.74 16.95
N LEU A 208 -17.39 -18.92 16.98
CA LEU A 208 -16.13 -19.21 16.32
C LEU A 208 -16.25 -20.54 15.56
N THR A 209 -15.97 -20.50 14.26
CA THR A 209 -15.74 -21.69 13.43
C THR A 209 -14.36 -21.64 12.79
N ALA A 210 -13.86 -22.79 12.35
CA ALA A 210 -12.54 -22.91 11.75
C ALA A 210 -12.56 -23.94 10.61
N ASP A 211 -11.60 -23.81 9.68
CA ASP A 211 -11.33 -24.86 8.72
C ASP A 211 -10.89 -26.16 9.41
N ALA A 212 -10.90 -27.28 8.69
CA ALA A 212 -10.43 -28.55 9.25
C ALA A 212 -8.94 -28.48 9.57
N TYR A 213 -8.57 -28.83 10.81
CA TYR A 213 -7.17 -28.75 11.24
C TYR A 213 -6.23 -29.59 10.38
N PRO A 214 -4.98 -29.11 10.18
CA PRO A 214 -3.99 -29.84 9.40
C PRO A 214 -3.74 -31.23 9.99
N ARG A 215 -3.60 -32.23 9.11
CA ARG A 215 -3.30 -33.61 9.48
C ARG A 215 -2.41 -34.26 8.43
N LEU A 216 -1.82 -35.41 8.72
CA LEU A 216 -0.90 -36.10 7.79
C LEU A 216 -1.48 -36.32 6.38
N THR A 217 -2.77 -36.64 6.29
CA THR A 217 -3.48 -36.87 5.02
C THR A 217 -4.03 -35.61 4.35
N ALA A 218 -3.98 -34.47 5.04
CA ALA A 218 -4.41 -33.16 4.55
C ALA A 218 -3.56 -32.07 5.23
N PRO A 219 -2.27 -31.95 4.85
CA PRO A 219 -1.38 -30.96 5.44
C PRO A 219 -1.73 -29.54 4.99
N LEU A 220 -1.41 -28.55 5.82
CA LEU A 220 -1.34 -27.15 5.40
C LEU A 220 0.05 -26.90 4.80
N ASN A 221 0.13 -26.94 3.48
CA ASN A 221 1.38 -26.76 2.74
C ASN A 221 1.84 -25.29 2.76
N PRO A 222 3.14 -25.03 2.53
CA PRO A 222 3.64 -23.68 2.28
C PRO A 222 2.77 -22.90 1.28
N GLY A 223 2.48 -21.65 1.62
CA GLY A 223 1.59 -20.74 0.89
C GLY A 223 0.09 -20.96 1.09
N SER A 224 -0.33 -22.06 1.72
CA SER A 224 -1.76 -22.36 1.95
C SER A 224 -2.31 -21.58 3.14
N ILE A 225 -3.62 -21.31 3.10
CA ILE A 225 -4.32 -20.54 4.13
C ILE A 225 -5.31 -21.44 4.90
N PHE A 226 -5.32 -21.29 6.22
CA PHE A 226 -6.29 -21.83 7.15
C PHE A 226 -7.14 -20.68 7.71
N ASN A 227 -8.47 -20.81 7.75
CA ASN A 227 -9.35 -19.72 8.17
C ASN A 227 -10.02 -19.99 9.52
N TYR A 228 -10.05 -18.96 10.36
CA TYR A 228 -11.05 -18.83 11.42
C TYR A 228 -12.15 -17.87 10.98
N LYS A 229 -13.39 -18.13 11.40
CA LYS A 229 -14.54 -17.24 11.19
C LYS A 229 -15.23 -16.96 12.51
N LEU A 230 -15.34 -15.69 12.84
CA LEU A 230 -16.07 -15.21 14.00
C LEU A 230 -17.44 -14.73 13.54
N HIS A 231 -18.48 -15.21 14.19
CA HIS A 231 -19.87 -14.94 13.85
C HIS A 231 -20.53 -14.13 14.98
N GLY A 232 -21.08 -12.97 14.68
CA GLY A 232 -21.68 -12.12 15.72
C GLY A 232 -22.12 -10.77 15.20
N ALA A 233 -22.22 -9.79 16.10
CA ALA A 233 -22.55 -8.40 15.78
C ALA A 233 -21.90 -7.46 16.79
N PHE A 234 -21.67 -6.20 16.43
CA PHE A 234 -21.21 -5.20 17.39
C PHE A 234 -22.38 -4.57 18.16
N SER A 235 -22.21 -4.38 19.46
CA SER A 235 -23.19 -3.79 20.38
C SER A 235 -22.91 -2.32 20.74
N GLN A 236 -21.79 -1.76 20.27
CA GLN A 236 -21.50 -0.32 20.38
C GLN A 236 -20.98 0.29 19.07
N PRO A 237 -21.41 1.52 18.73
CA PRO A 237 -20.90 2.23 17.56
C PRO A 237 -19.55 2.88 17.85
N GLY A 238 -18.81 3.21 16.80
CA GLY A 238 -17.54 3.94 16.87
C GLY A 238 -16.38 3.20 16.21
N LYS A 239 -15.18 3.74 16.38
CA LYS A 239 -13.95 3.13 15.89
C LYS A 239 -13.40 2.17 16.95
N ILE A 240 -13.32 0.89 16.62
CA ILE A 240 -12.94 -0.19 17.52
C ILE A 240 -11.65 -0.83 17.01
N ASN A 241 -10.68 -1.04 17.91
CA ASN A 241 -9.46 -1.79 17.61
C ASN A 241 -9.72 -3.28 17.88
N LEU A 242 -9.45 -4.10 16.88
CA LEU A 242 -9.60 -5.55 16.91
C LEU A 242 -8.21 -6.15 16.93
N ASN A 243 -7.92 -7.00 17.91
CA ASN A 243 -6.62 -7.65 18.04
C ASN A 243 -6.79 -9.16 17.89
N PHE A 244 -5.90 -9.76 17.11
CA PHE A 244 -5.88 -11.19 16.82
C PHE A 244 -4.48 -11.70 17.07
N SER A 245 -4.38 -12.85 17.72
CA SER A 245 -3.11 -13.52 17.94
C SER A 245 -3.28 -15.04 17.92
N ILE A 246 -2.25 -15.72 17.44
CA ILE A 246 -2.19 -17.19 17.39
C ILE A 246 -0.87 -17.68 18.01
N ASN A 247 -0.83 -18.96 18.41
CA ASN A 247 0.37 -19.67 18.90
C ASN A 247 1.17 -18.90 19.98
N GLN A 248 0.48 -18.17 20.87
CA GLN A 248 1.15 -17.35 21.89
C GLN A 248 1.94 -18.19 22.90
N ASP A 249 1.48 -19.42 23.15
CA ASP A 249 2.13 -20.38 24.04
C ASP A 249 3.29 -21.14 23.37
N LYS A 250 3.63 -20.80 22.12
CA LYS A 250 4.76 -21.33 21.33
C LYS A 250 4.79 -22.86 21.23
N GLN A 251 3.62 -23.48 21.18
CA GLN A 251 3.48 -24.93 21.03
C GLN A 251 3.92 -25.40 19.64
N LEU A 252 3.65 -24.59 18.61
CA LEU A 252 4.31 -24.72 17.32
C LEU A 252 5.65 -23.99 17.37
N THR A 253 6.73 -24.73 17.13
CA THR A 253 8.06 -24.12 16.92
C THR A 253 8.10 -23.55 15.51
N GLU A 254 8.45 -22.27 15.39
CA GLU A 254 8.46 -21.56 14.12
C GLU A 254 9.52 -20.46 14.06
N ALA A 255 9.78 -19.95 12.86
CA ALA A 255 10.84 -19.00 12.57
C ALA A 255 10.58 -17.61 13.19
N ASN A 256 9.32 -17.17 13.22
CA ASN A 256 8.94 -15.85 13.67
C ASN A 256 7.65 -15.93 14.48
N TYR A 257 7.67 -15.41 15.71
CA TYR A 257 6.47 -15.35 16.55
C TYR A 257 5.77 -13.98 16.46
N GLY A 258 6.41 -12.96 15.88
CA GLY A 258 5.91 -11.58 15.86
C GLY A 258 4.86 -11.33 14.77
N ASN A 259 4.84 -12.15 13.73
CA ASN A 259 3.86 -12.16 12.63
C ASN A 259 2.56 -12.94 12.98
N ASN A 260 2.52 -13.57 14.15
CA ASN A 260 1.34 -14.28 14.67
C ASN A 260 0.35 -13.37 15.38
N ALA A 261 0.66 -12.09 15.53
CA ALA A 261 -0.24 -11.11 16.12
C ALA A 261 -0.43 -9.96 15.15
N THR A 262 -1.67 -9.51 15.02
CA THR A 262 -2.01 -8.34 14.22
C THR A 262 -3.17 -7.58 14.83
N SER A 263 -3.35 -6.34 14.41
CA SER A 263 -4.49 -5.53 14.80
C SER A 263 -5.05 -4.79 13.60
N THR A 264 -6.36 -4.57 13.60
CA THR A 264 -7.04 -3.73 12.62
C THR A 264 -8.07 -2.85 13.31
N THR A 265 -8.55 -1.82 12.62
CA THR A 265 -9.60 -0.96 13.15
C THR A 265 -10.86 -1.08 12.31
N ALA A 266 -11.99 -1.31 12.96
CA ALA A 266 -13.31 -1.31 12.34
C ALA A 266 -14.08 -0.05 12.78
N THR A 267 -14.87 0.53 11.86
CA THR A 267 -15.82 1.59 12.20
C THR A 267 -17.23 1.02 12.16
N VAL A 268 -17.89 1.02 13.32
CA VAL A 268 -19.27 0.59 13.48
C VAL A 268 -20.18 1.81 13.46
N TYR A 269 -21.10 1.86 12.51
CA TYR A 269 -22.05 2.97 12.36
C TYR A 269 -23.37 2.63 13.05
N LYS A 270 -24.08 3.64 13.59
CA LYS A 270 -25.37 3.38 14.23
C LYS A 270 -26.44 2.97 13.23
N THR A 271 -26.37 3.52 12.02
CA THR A 271 -27.33 3.28 10.94
C THR A 271 -26.63 3.29 9.59
N LEU A 272 -27.27 2.69 8.58
CA LEU A 272 -26.80 2.75 7.21
C LEU A 272 -26.73 4.19 6.67
N ALA A 273 -27.69 5.05 7.03
CA ALA A 273 -27.68 6.46 6.64
C ALA A 273 -26.45 7.23 7.19
N GLU A 274 -26.00 6.91 8.40
CA GLU A 274 -24.76 7.48 8.95
C GLU A 274 -23.54 6.99 8.17
N ALA A 275 -23.49 5.70 7.83
CA ALA A 275 -22.41 5.08 7.06
C ALA A 275 -22.35 5.55 5.59
N ASP A 276 -23.48 6.00 5.05
CA ASP A 276 -23.64 6.54 3.71
C ASP A 276 -23.46 8.06 3.65
N ASN A 277 -23.38 8.74 4.80
CA ASN A 277 -23.28 10.20 4.84
C ASN A 277 -21.94 10.69 4.28
N PHE A 278 -21.99 11.81 3.54
CA PHE A 278 -20.84 12.41 2.87
C PHE A 278 -21.03 13.93 2.70
N SER A 279 -19.98 14.67 2.39
CA SER A 279 -20.00 16.12 2.18
C SER A 279 -19.41 16.48 0.81
N LEU A 280 -19.93 17.52 0.16
CA LEU A 280 -19.29 18.11 -1.02
C LEU A 280 -18.12 19.00 -0.57
N VAL A 281 -16.93 18.71 -1.05
CA VAL A 281 -15.66 19.31 -0.61
C VAL A 281 -15.28 20.52 -1.48
N SER A 282 -15.33 20.36 -2.80
CA SER A 282 -14.99 21.42 -3.74
C SER A 282 -15.88 21.35 -4.99
N LYS A 283 -16.10 22.49 -5.63
CA LYS A 283 -16.87 22.63 -6.88
C LYS A 283 -16.14 23.62 -7.78
N SER A 284 -16.15 23.37 -9.07
CA SER A 284 -15.54 24.24 -10.08
C SER A 284 -16.35 24.16 -11.38
N LEU A 285 -16.41 25.28 -12.08
CA LEU A 285 -17.06 25.40 -13.37
C LEU A 285 -16.13 26.18 -14.31
N VAL A 286 -15.82 25.59 -15.47
CA VAL A 286 -14.92 26.19 -16.46
C VAL A 286 -15.50 26.07 -17.87
N PHE A 287 -15.40 27.13 -18.67
CA PHE A 287 -15.93 27.14 -20.03
C PHE A 287 -14.92 26.57 -21.02
N ALA A 288 -15.34 25.64 -21.88
CA ALA A 288 -14.52 25.16 -22.99
C ALA A 288 -14.82 25.90 -24.30
N SER A 289 -16.01 26.48 -24.43
CA SER A 289 -16.46 27.32 -25.55
C SER A 289 -17.66 28.18 -25.11
N SER A 290 -18.23 28.96 -26.02
CA SER A 290 -19.52 29.65 -25.79
C SER A 290 -20.73 28.71 -25.66
N THR A 291 -20.56 27.43 -25.98
CA THR A 291 -21.63 26.41 -25.99
C THR A 291 -21.32 25.20 -25.10
N THR A 292 -20.15 25.17 -24.47
CA THR A 292 -19.67 24.02 -23.69
C THR A 292 -19.06 24.47 -22.38
N VAL A 293 -19.49 23.84 -21.29
CA VAL A 293 -18.96 24.04 -19.95
C VAL A 293 -18.59 22.70 -19.31
N ILE A 294 -17.57 22.72 -18.46
CA ILE A 294 -17.09 21.57 -17.70
C ILE A 294 -17.33 21.88 -16.23
N ALA A 295 -18.20 21.11 -15.61
CA ALA A 295 -18.45 21.13 -14.17
C ALA A 295 -17.61 20.03 -13.50
N SER A 296 -16.95 20.36 -12.38
CA SER A 296 -16.19 19.39 -11.59
C SER A 296 -16.47 19.58 -10.11
N TRP A 297 -16.54 18.48 -9.35
CA TRP A 297 -16.72 18.53 -7.90
C TRP A 297 -16.04 17.36 -7.19
N GLN A 298 -15.82 17.50 -5.89
CA GLN A 298 -15.26 16.46 -5.04
C GLN A 298 -16.13 16.20 -3.81
N THR A 299 -16.04 14.99 -3.29
CA THR A 299 -16.73 14.52 -2.08
C THR A 299 -15.73 13.89 -1.10
N ASP A 300 -16.09 13.84 0.18
CA ASP A 300 -15.26 13.20 1.23
C ASP A 300 -15.45 11.67 1.33
N ALA A 301 -16.39 11.13 0.56
CA ALA A 301 -16.64 9.70 0.38
C ALA A 301 -16.92 9.42 -1.10
N SER A 302 -16.60 8.20 -1.57
CA SER A 302 -16.83 7.81 -2.96
C SER A 302 -18.32 7.83 -3.29
N THR A 303 -18.70 8.67 -4.24
CA THR A 303 -20.10 8.85 -4.67
C THR A 303 -20.20 8.63 -6.18
N THR A 304 -21.41 8.40 -6.69
CA THR A 304 -21.73 8.72 -8.09
C THR A 304 -22.37 10.11 -8.15
N GLY A 305 -22.57 10.68 -9.33
CA GLY A 305 -23.28 11.95 -9.42
C GLY A 305 -23.53 12.46 -10.83
N TRP A 306 -24.24 13.57 -10.91
CA TRP A 306 -24.65 14.22 -12.14
C TRP A 306 -24.92 15.70 -11.92
N VAL A 307 -25.01 16.44 -13.03
CA VAL A 307 -25.43 17.85 -13.06
C VAL A 307 -26.79 17.95 -13.72
N ASN A 308 -27.76 18.57 -13.04
CA ASN A 308 -29.00 19.03 -13.63
C ASN A 308 -28.84 20.50 -14.04
N TYR A 309 -29.33 20.90 -15.20
CA TYR A 309 -29.20 22.28 -15.69
C TYR A 309 -30.39 22.71 -16.56
N GLY A 310 -30.64 24.02 -16.60
CA GLY A 310 -31.68 24.66 -17.42
C GLY A 310 -31.39 26.15 -17.61
N GLU A 311 -32.04 26.79 -18.59
CA GLU A 311 -31.98 28.25 -18.72
C GLU A 311 -32.61 28.91 -17.47
N ALA A 312 -32.20 30.11 -17.08
CA ALA A 312 -32.54 30.68 -15.77
C ALA A 312 -34.06 30.86 -15.51
N ASN A 313 -34.89 30.87 -16.56
CA ASN A 313 -36.35 30.94 -16.45
C ASN A 313 -37.03 29.55 -16.50
N ASP A 314 -36.25 28.49 -16.70
CA ASP A 314 -36.71 27.12 -16.79
C ASP A 314 -36.48 26.36 -15.47
N ASN A 315 -37.07 25.18 -15.37
CA ASN A 315 -36.80 24.26 -14.26
C ASN A 315 -35.35 23.75 -14.35
N VAL A 316 -34.58 23.84 -13.26
CA VAL A 316 -33.20 23.33 -13.18
C VAL A 316 -33.08 21.84 -13.54
N ASN A 317 -34.18 21.09 -13.45
CA ASN A 317 -34.24 19.68 -13.85
C ASN A 317 -34.60 19.46 -15.33
N ALA A 318 -34.55 20.50 -16.17
CA ALA A 318 -34.87 20.41 -17.59
C ALA A 318 -33.92 19.46 -18.34
N ASN A 319 -32.62 19.50 -18.01
CA ASN A 319 -31.60 18.66 -18.62
C ASN A 319 -30.70 18.01 -17.57
N LYS A 320 -30.08 16.88 -17.93
CA LYS A 320 -29.22 16.08 -17.04
C LYS A 320 -27.96 15.62 -17.77
N ALA A 321 -26.80 15.83 -17.16
CA ALA A 321 -25.52 15.32 -17.62
C ALA A 321 -24.85 14.48 -16.51
N ASN A 322 -24.61 13.20 -16.80
CA ASN A 322 -24.06 12.25 -15.82
C ASN A 322 -22.53 12.31 -15.76
N ALA A 323 -21.96 12.16 -14.56
CA ALA A 323 -20.53 11.85 -14.41
C ALA A 323 -20.24 10.39 -14.78
N ALA A 324 -18.99 9.97 -14.58
CA ALA A 324 -18.63 8.56 -14.68
C ALA A 324 -19.54 7.70 -13.77
N THR A 325 -19.89 6.50 -14.25
CA THR A 325 -20.81 5.60 -13.55
C THR A 325 -20.16 4.95 -12.32
N ALA A 326 -18.83 4.85 -12.30
CA ALA A 326 -18.08 4.34 -11.16
C ALA A 326 -18.04 5.36 -10.02
N ALA A 327 -18.23 4.90 -8.78
CA ALA A 327 -18.15 5.76 -7.62
C ALA A 327 -16.71 6.26 -7.41
N ALA A 328 -16.55 7.57 -7.17
CA ALA A 328 -15.26 8.22 -7.03
C ALA A 328 -15.33 9.40 -6.06
N LEU A 329 -14.17 9.85 -5.58
CA LEU A 329 -14.04 11.06 -4.75
C LEU A 329 -14.11 12.36 -5.58
N GLY A 330 -13.89 12.27 -6.89
CA GLY A 330 -13.87 13.39 -7.81
C GLY A 330 -14.67 13.08 -9.05
N HIS A 331 -15.40 14.09 -9.52
CA HIS A 331 -16.34 14.00 -10.62
C HIS A 331 -16.11 15.13 -11.60
N THR A 332 -16.24 14.84 -12.88
CA THR A 332 -16.22 15.83 -13.96
C THR A 332 -17.30 15.49 -14.98
N VAL A 333 -18.03 16.51 -15.41
CA VAL A 333 -19.10 16.42 -16.40
C VAL A 333 -18.91 17.53 -17.43
N THR A 334 -18.98 17.16 -18.72
CA THR A 334 -19.02 18.14 -19.82
C THR A 334 -20.46 18.32 -20.27
N ILE A 335 -20.93 19.55 -20.25
CA ILE A 335 -22.26 19.95 -20.71
C ILE A 335 -22.07 20.67 -22.05
N ASN A 336 -22.69 20.14 -23.10
CA ASN A 336 -22.61 20.63 -24.47
C ASN A 336 -23.91 21.30 -24.91
N ASP A 337 -23.90 21.84 -26.13
CA ASP A 337 -25.07 22.37 -26.84
C ASP A 337 -25.80 23.50 -26.08
N LEU A 338 -25.05 24.27 -25.28
CA LEU A 338 -25.56 25.48 -24.63
C LEU A 338 -25.65 26.65 -25.62
N LYS A 339 -26.52 27.61 -25.34
CA LYS A 339 -26.65 28.84 -26.14
C LYS A 339 -25.64 29.89 -25.65
N PRO A 340 -24.90 30.57 -26.54
CA PRO A 340 -24.00 31.67 -26.17
C PRO A 340 -24.70 32.85 -25.51
N GLY A 341 -24.07 33.46 -24.50
CA GLY A 341 -24.58 34.66 -23.80
C GLY A 341 -25.83 34.44 -22.93
N ILE A 342 -26.21 33.18 -22.67
CA ILE A 342 -27.42 32.84 -21.92
C ILE A 342 -27.09 32.48 -20.47
N ASN A 343 -27.97 32.90 -19.56
CA ASN A 343 -27.89 32.59 -18.13
C ASN A 343 -28.51 31.22 -17.84
N TYR A 344 -27.77 30.36 -17.16
CA TYR A 344 -28.17 29.00 -16.80
C TYR A 344 -28.20 28.82 -15.28
N VAL A 345 -29.20 28.08 -14.81
CA VAL A 345 -29.25 27.49 -13.47
C VAL A 345 -28.74 26.06 -13.53
N TYR A 346 -28.02 25.62 -12.50
CA TYR A 346 -27.60 24.23 -12.41
C TYR A 346 -27.53 23.74 -10.95
N ALA A 347 -27.64 22.43 -10.78
CA ALA A 347 -27.53 21.76 -9.50
C ALA A 347 -26.65 20.52 -9.63
N ILE A 348 -25.79 20.28 -8.65
CA ILE A 348 -24.98 19.07 -8.57
C ILE A 348 -25.68 18.10 -7.62
N THR A 349 -25.90 16.87 -8.08
CA THR A 349 -26.38 15.77 -7.24
C THR A 349 -25.29 14.72 -7.11
N SER A 350 -25.00 14.31 -5.88
CA SER A 350 -24.10 13.18 -5.56
C SER A 350 -24.84 12.14 -4.73
N VAL A 351 -24.48 10.87 -4.91
CA VAL A 351 -25.15 9.73 -4.26
C VAL A 351 -24.11 8.76 -3.70
N ASN A 352 -24.27 8.35 -2.44
CA ASN A 352 -23.51 7.29 -1.78
C ASN A 352 -24.50 6.34 -1.10
N GLY A 353 -24.67 5.14 -1.65
CA GLY A 353 -25.65 4.17 -1.14
C GLY A 353 -27.06 4.76 -1.11
N THR A 354 -27.63 4.86 0.08
CA THR A 354 -28.96 5.40 0.36
C THR A 354 -29.01 6.94 0.46
N MET A 355 -27.86 7.60 0.61
CA MET A 355 -27.79 9.05 0.76
C MET A 355 -27.63 9.75 -0.59
N SER A 356 -28.50 10.71 -0.86
CA SER A 356 -28.42 11.61 -2.01
C SER A 356 -28.39 13.06 -1.54
N LYS A 357 -27.44 13.86 -2.05
CA LYS A 357 -27.34 15.29 -1.76
C LYS A 357 -27.35 16.07 -3.06
N THR A 358 -28.29 17.00 -3.18
CA THR A 358 -28.40 17.94 -4.29
C THR A 358 -28.13 19.35 -3.78
N GLU A 359 -27.25 20.07 -4.45
CA GLU A 359 -26.94 21.45 -4.14
C GLU A 359 -27.12 22.32 -5.39
N ILE A 360 -27.98 23.33 -5.28
CA ILE A 360 -28.18 24.35 -6.31
C ILE A 360 -27.00 25.29 -6.27
N MET A 361 -26.42 25.56 -7.43
CA MET A 361 -25.22 26.37 -7.58
C MET A 361 -25.57 27.80 -7.99
N GLU A 362 -24.59 28.70 -7.90
CA GLU A 362 -24.73 30.04 -8.47
C GLU A 362 -24.93 29.95 -9.99
N ASN A 363 -25.84 30.77 -10.51
CA ASN A 363 -26.10 30.79 -11.94
C ASN A 363 -24.84 31.20 -12.71
N PHE A 364 -24.68 30.68 -13.92
CA PHE A 364 -23.58 31.07 -14.81
C PHE A 364 -24.12 31.57 -16.14
N VAL A 365 -23.40 32.53 -16.73
CA VAL A 365 -23.67 33.02 -18.08
C VAL A 365 -22.63 32.44 -19.02
N THR A 366 -23.06 31.79 -20.09
CA THR A 366 -22.15 31.29 -21.13
C THR A 366 -21.46 32.46 -21.84
N PRO A 367 -20.21 32.30 -22.29
CA PRO A 367 -19.56 33.32 -23.12
C PRO A 367 -20.37 33.65 -24.37
N GLU A 368 -20.36 34.92 -24.81
CA GLU A 368 -21.06 35.36 -26.02
C GLU A 368 -20.42 34.80 -27.31
N ASP A 369 -19.12 34.49 -27.25
CA ASP A 369 -18.33 34.04 -28.40
C ASP A 369 -17.19 33.10 -27.99
N ASN A 370 -16.50 32.55 -28.98
CA ASN A 370 -15.38 31.63 -28.81
C ASN A 370 -14.01 32.33 -28.77
N PHE A 371 -13.94 33.66 -28.65
CA PHE A 371 -12.66 34.35 -28.59
C PHE A 371 -11.99 34.09 -27.24
N LEU A 372 -10.80 33.50 -27.31
CA LEU A 372 -9.92 33.33 -26.17
C LEU A 372 -9.38 34.70 -25.76
N ARG A 373 -9.45 35.01 -24.46
CA ARG A 373 -9.05 36.27 -23.86
C ARG A 373 -8.26 35.97 -22.60
N LEU A 374 -7.25 36.81 -22.35
CA LEU A 374 -6.51 36.81 -21.10
C LEU A 374 -7.37 37.46 -20.02
N VAL A 375 -7.62 36.75 -18.93
CA VAL A 375 -8.39 37.25 -17.78
C VAL A 375 -7.46 37.89 -16.75
N SER A 376 -6.27 37.32 -16.55
CA SER A 376 -5.23 37.90 -15.69
C SER A 376 -3.83 37.45 -16.13
N GLY A 377 -2.81 38.22 -15.72
CA GLY A 377 -1.41 37.97 -16.08
C GLY A 377 -1.02 38.56 -17.44
N PRO A 378 0.17 38.20 -17.98
CA PRO A 378 1.17 37.33 -17.35
C PRO A 378 1.78 37.94 -16.09
N SER A 379 1.95 37.11 -15.07
CA SER A 379 2.70 37.43 -13.84
C SER A 379 4.01 36.65 -13.85
N LEU A 380 5.13 37.32 -13.58
CA LEU A 380 6.46 36.73 -13.57
C LEU A 380 7.02 36.70 -12.14
N ALA A 381 7.56 35.55 -11.74
CA ALA A 381 8.35 35.39 -10.53
C ALA A 381 9.74 34.83 -10.87
N LEU A 382 10.80 35.56 -10.52
CA LEU A 382 12.20 35.12 -10.71
C LEU A 382 12.76 34.53 -9.42
N SER A 383 13.51 33.43 -9.54
CA SER A 383 14.24 32.81 -8.44
C SER A 383 15.58 32.27 -8.95
N GLY A 384 16.66 33.03 -8.74
CA GLY A 384 17.99 32.70 -9.28
C GLY A 384 17.98 32.55 -10.80
N GLN A 385 18.33 31.35 -11.29
CA GLN A 385 18.32 30.98 -12.71
C GLN A 385 16.98 30.36 -13.17
N ALA A 386 15.89 30.59 -12.42
CA ALA A 386 14.55 30.11 -12.75
C ALA A 386 13.55 31.26 -12.87
N ALA A 387 12.54 31.06 -13.72
CA ALA A 387 11.44 32.00 -13.95
C ALA A 387 10.11 31.23 -13.98
N ALA A 388 9.16 31.61 -13.13
CA ALA A 388 7.79 31.09 -13.15
C ALA A 388 6.85 32.16 -13.71
N ILE A 389 6.12 31.82 -14.78
CA ILE A 389 5.19 32.72 -15.45
C ILE A 389 3.78 32.14 -15.35
N SER A 390 2.83 32.92 -14.85
CA SER A 390 1.44 32.49 -14.63
C SER A 390 0.42 33.43 -15.28
N TRP A 391 -0.67 32.88 -15.79
CA TRP A 391 -1.78 33.65 -16.37
C TRP A 391 -3.11 32.88 -16.33
N THR A 392 -4.22 33.57 -16.58
CA THR A 392 -5.54 32.92 -16.69
C THR A 392 -6.28 33.34 -17.96
N THR A 393 -7.15 32.45 -18.46
CA THR A 393 -7.95 32.65 -19.68
C THR A 393 -9.44 32.47 -19.42
N ASN A 394 -10.29 33.09 -20.25
CA ASN A 394 -11.75 33.00 -20.15
C ASN A 394 -12.32 31.64 -20.57
N LEU A 395 -11.62 30.94 -21.47
CA LEU A 395 -11.92 29.58 -21.91
C LEU A 395 -10.77 28.65 -21.53
N THR A 396 -11.04 27.34 -21.38
CA THR A 396 -10.00 26.34 -21.23
C THR A 396 -9.11 26.35 -22.48
N SER A 397 -7.81 26.40 -22.25
CA SER A 397 -6.81 26.51 -23.30
C SER A 397 -5.53 25.79 -22.92
N SER A 398 -4.67 25.49 -23.88
CA SER A 398 -3.29 25.11 -23.59
C SER A 398 -2.51 26.30 -23.04
N GLY A 399 -1.42 26.05 -22.31
CA GLY A 399 -0.61 27.10 -21.71
C GLY A 399 0.85 26.94 -22.09
N ARG A 400 1.34 27.73 -23.05
CA ARG A 400 2.75 27.69 -23.49
C ARG A 400 3.39 29.07 -23.43
N ILE A 401 4.69 29.09 -23.15
CA ILE A 401 5.54 30.26 -23.31
C ILE A 401 6.59 29.97 -24.38
N PHE A 402 6.86 30.96 -25.21
CA PHE A 402 7.95 30.97 -26.16
C PHE A 402 8.94 32.04 -25.73
N TYR A 403 10.19 31.66 -25.56
CA TYR A 403 11.21 32.54 -25.03
C TYR A 403 12.55 32.32 -25.73
N LYS A 404 13.40 33.34 -25.69
CA LYS A 404 14.76 33.30 -26.23
C LYS A 404 15.65 34.26 -25.46
N LYS A 405 16.96 34.00 -25.41
CA LYS A 405 17.92 34.97 -24.87
C LYS A 405 18.09 36.12 -25.87
N SER A 406 18.18 37.35 -25.38
CA SER A 406 18.39 38.54 -26.19
C SER A 406 19.64 38.37 -27.06
N GLY A 407 19.51 38.67 -28.36
CA GLY A 407 20.55 38.43 -29.36
C GLY A 407 20.50 37.05 -30.05
N GLN A 408 19.68 36.11 -29.57
CA GLN A 408 19.44 34.83 -30.26
C GLN A 408 18.25 34.91 -31.23
N THR A 409 18.30 34.11 -32.29
CA THR A 409 17.24 34.00 -33.30
C THR A 409 16.30 32.81 -33.05
N ALA A 410 16.82 31.72 -32.46
CA ALA A 410 16.04 30.52 -32.15
C ALA A 410 15.13 30.72 -30.93
N LEU A 411 13.87 30.27 -31.03
CA LEU A 411 12.89 30.28 -29.95
C LEU A 411 12.83 28.93 -29.27
N THR A 412 12.88 28.93 -27.93
CA THR A 412 12.57 27.79 -27.08
C THR A 412 11.14 27.91 -26.57
N ASN A 413 10.48 26.80 -26.27
CA ASN A 413 9.15 26.82 -25.66
C ASN A 413 9.05 25.89 -24.46
N ALA A 414 8.16 26.21 -23.53
CA ALA A 414 7.82 25.42 -22.36
C ALA A 414 6.33 25.56 -22.05
N GLY A 415 5.72 24.56 -21.43
CA GLY A 415 4.32 24.59 -21.05
C GLY A 415 3.60 23.26 -21.24
N SER A 416 2.28 23.29 -21.22
CA SER A 416 1.42 22.11 -21.30
C SER A 416 0.32 22.27 -22.35
N ASP A 417 -0.03 21.16 -23.01
CA ASP A 417 -1.22 21.06 -23.86
C ASP A 417 -2.48 20.68 -23.09
N THR A 418 -2.37 20.37 -21.79
CA THR A 418 -3.52 20.15 -20.91
C THR A 418 -4.36 21.42 -20.85
N LEU A 419 -5.65 21.29 -21.15
CA LEU A 419 -6.56 22.41 -21.22
C LEU A 419 -6.95 22.88 -19.81
N ALA A 420 -6.67 24.13 -19.50
CA ALA A 420 -7.02 24.77 -18.24
C ALA A 420 -7.33 26.26 -18.46
N THR A 421 -8.00 26.88 -17.49
CA THR A 421 -8.19 28.34 -17.43
C THR A 421 -7.12 29.03 -16.59
N SER A 422 -6.30 28.27 -15.85
CA SER A 422 -5.17 28.77 -15.07
C SER A 422 -3.90 28.05 -15.49
N HIS A 423 -2.88 28.83 -15.81
CA HIS A 423 -1.61 28.38 -16.36
C HIS A 423 -0.47 28.85 -15.49
N LYS A 424 0.52 27.97 -15.31
CA LYS A 424 1.81 28.28 -14.71
C LYS A 424 2.88 27.48 -15.43
N VAL A 425 3.89 28.18 -15.95
CA VAL A 425 5.04 27.56 -16.61
C VAL A 425 6.30 27.94 -15.86
N GLU A 426 7.08 26.93 -15.47
CA GLU A 426 8.36 27.11 -14.79
C GLU A 426 9.50 26.86 -15.78
N LEU A 427 10.36 27.86 -15.95
CA LEU A 427 11.62 27.79 -16.67
C LEU A 427 12.74 27.59 -15.64
N THR A 428 13.63 26.65 -15.89
CA THR A 428 14.77 26.33 -15.02
C THR A 428 16.07 26.36 -15.82
N ASN A 429 17.22 26.44 -15.13
CA ASN A 429 18.55 26.41 -15.72
C ASN A 429 18.78 27.51 -16.79
N LEU A 430 18.24 28.71 -16.58
CA LEU A 430 18.44 29.84 -17.48
C LEU A 430 19.83 30.46 -17.26
N ALA A 431 20.62 30.56 -18.33
CA ALA A 431 21.89 31.28 -18.29
C ALA A 431 21.67 32.77 -18.01
N VAL A 432 22.67 33.43 -17.43
CA VAL A 432 22.60 34.87 -17.15
C VAL A 432 22.42 35.66 -18.45
N GLY A 433 21.46 36.59 -18.45
CA GLY A 433 21.20 37.54 -19.51
C GLY A 433 19.73 37.96 -19.57
N VAL A 434 19.42 38.84 -20.52
CA VAL A 434 18.05 39.27 -20.79
C VAL A 434 17.36 38.23 -21.66
N TYR A 435 16.14 37.86 -21.30
CA TYR A 435 15.26 36.98 -22.06
C TYR A 435 14.06 37.75 -22.57
N GLU A 436 13.68 37.48 -23.81
CA GLU A 436 12.45 37.97 -24.43
C GLU A 436 11.48 36.79 -24.53
N TYR A 437 10.22 37.00 -24.15
CA TYR A 437 9.20 35.97 -24.18
C TYR A 437 7.83 36.49 -24.62
N TYR A 438 7.00 35.59 -25.12
CA TYR A 438 5.56 35.79 -25.25
C TYR A 438 4.84 34.52 -24.83
N LEU A 439 3.61 34.65 -24.33
CA LEU A 439 2.76 33.50 -24.07
C LEU A 439 1.86 33.20 -25.26
N SER A 440 1.54 31.92 -25.43
CA SER A 440 0.59 31.44 -26.41
C SER A 440 -0.32 30.40 -25.76
N SER A 441 -1.63 30.62 -25.93
CA SER A 441 -2.66 29.69 -25.48
C SER A 441 -3.61 29.41 -26.62
N THR A 442 -4.06 28.16 -26.73
CA THR A 442 -5.00 27.70 -27.77
C THR A 442 -6.17 26.98 -27.13
N SER A 443 -7.39 27.42 -27.42
CA SER A 443 -8.63 26.84 -26.88
C SER A 443 -9.14 25.64 -27.70
N THR A 444 -10.18 24.96 -27.21
CA THR A 444 -10.85 23.85 -27.93
C THR A 444 -11.49 24.28 -29.26
N PRO A 445 -12.10 25.49 -29.38
CA PRO A 445 -12.45 26.08 -30.67
C PRO A 445 -11.26 26.47 -31.56
N LYS A 446 -10.02 26.14 -31.16
CA LYS A 446 -8.76 26.50 -31.82
C LYS A 446 -8.54 28.00 -31.96
N THR A 447 -9.20 28.82 -31.13
CA THR A 447 -8.87 30.23 -31.03
C THR A 447 -7.59 30.39 -30.21
N ASN A 448 -6.66 31.16 -30.74
CA ASN A 448 -5.35 31.35 -30.15
C ASN A 448 -5.17 32.78 -29.66
N ILE A 449 -4.51 32.93 -28.51
CA ILE A 449 -3.96 34.21 -28.08
C ILE A 449 -2.45 34.16 -28.13
N LYS A 450 -1.86 35.29 -28.51
CA LYS A 450 -0.43 35.55 -28.41
C LYS A 450 -0.27 36.92 -27.77
N THR A 451 0.47 37.02 -26.67
CA THR A 451 0.74 38.35 -26.09
C THR A 451 1.78 39.10 -26.90
N ALA A 452 1.85 40.41 -26.66
CA ALA A 452 3.04 41.17 -26.97
C ALA A 452 4.28 40.55 -26.31
N TRP A 453 5.44 40.83 -26.90
CA TRP A 453 6.71 40.48 -26.32
C TRP A 453 6.90 41.21 -25.00
N ALA A 454 7.34 40.47 -23.99
CA ALA A 454 7.82 40.96 -22.72
C ALA A 454 9.27 40.53 -22.53
N SER A 455 9.98 41.14 -21.58
CA SER A 455 11.34 40.74 -21.26
C SER A 455 11.57 40.65 -19.76
N PHE A 456 12.53 39.82 -19.38
CA PHE A 456 13.02 39.74 -18.01
C PHE A 456 14.53 39.49 -18.02
N GLU A 457 15.19 39.83 -16.93
CA GLU A 457 16.64 39.70 -16.83
C GLU A 457 17.00 38.65 -15.76
N VAL A 458 17.75 37.64 -16.18
CA VAL A 458 18.43 36.71 -15.27
C VAL A 458 19.81 37.29 -15.01
N LYS A 459 20.12 37.67 -13.77
CA LYS A 459 21.38 38.34 -13.42
C LYS A 459 22.43 37.34 -12.92
N GLU A 460 23.72 37.68 -13.09
CA GLU A 460 24.79 36.91 -12.45
C GLU A 460 24.54 36.90 -10.95
N SER A 461 24.67 35.72 -10.36
CA SER A 461 24.84 35.62 -8.92
C SER A 461 26.16 36.31 -8.58
N VAL A 462 26.12 37.46 -7.92
CA VAL A 462 27.31 38.03 -7.28
C VAL A 462 27.93 36.93 -6.41
N ALA A 463 29.26 36.77 -6.45
CA ALA A 463 29.97 35.88 -5.52
C ALA A 463 29.76 36.37 -4.09
N ALA A 464 28.67 35.91 -3.48
CA ALA A 464 28.39 35.98 -2.07
C ALA A 464 28.82 34.64 -1.46
N THR A 465 29.79 34.73 -0.57
CA THR A 465 30.04 33.80 0.54
C THR A 465 28.70 33.30 1.10
N PRO A 466 28.54 31.99 1.38
CA PRO A 466 27.26 31.31 1.23
C PRO A 466 26.21 31.82 2.20
N ALA A 467 25.15 32.41 1.64
CA ALA A 467 23.88 32.65 2.29
C ALA A 467 22.74 32.52 1.26
N ALA A 468 21.70 31.76 1.65
CA ALA A 468 20.30 32.09 1.43
C ALA A 468 19.57 31.94 0.09
N PRO A 469 18.90 30.80 -0.12
CA PRO A 469 17.77 30.69 -1.06
C PRO A 469 16.48 31.39 -0.60
N ALA A 470 16.37 32.68 -0.88
CA ALA A 470 15.15 33.44 -0.67
C ALA A 470 13.98 32.93 -1.54
N THR A 471 12.93 32.49 -0.84
CA THR A 471 11.51 32.77 -1.11
C THR A 471 10.93 32.36 -2.46
N ALA A 472 10.34 31.16 -2.47
CA ALA A 472 9.10 30.92 -3.19
C ALA A 472 8.04 31.96 -2.80
N THR A 473 7.69 32.87 -3.71
CA THR A 473 6.43 33.60 -3.63
C THR A 473 5.31 32.62 -3.87
N ALA A 474 4.62 32.34 -2.78
CA ALA A 474 3.43 31.53 -2.66
C ALA A 474 2.41 31.91 -3.74
N ALA A 475 1.86 30.88 -4.39
CA ALA A 475 0.49 30.95 -4.88
C ALA A 475 -0.39 31.45 -3.73
N THR A 476 -1.32 32.35 -4.02
CA THR A 476 -2.35 32.76 -3.08
C THR A 476 -3.01 31.49 -2.52
N PRO A 477 -2.92 31.24 -1.21
CA PRO A 477 -3.42 29.99 -0.65
C PRO A 477 -4.94 29.92 -0.81
N ALA A 478 -5.45 28.75 -1.17
CA ALA A 478 -6.83 28.41 -0.88
C ALA A 478 -7.06 28.73 0.61
N ALA A 479 -8.08 29.54 0.91
CA ALA A 479 -8.26 30.11 2.23
C ALA A 479 -8.26 29.01 3.30
N ALA A 480 -7.19 28.97 4.10
CA ALA A 480 -7.09 28.06 5.22
C ALA A 480 -8.32 28.24 6.12
N THR A 481 -9.01 27.14 6.44
CA THR A 481 -10.20 27.20 7.30
C THR A 481 -9.80 27.72 8.68
N SER A 482 -10.14 28.96 8.96
CA SER A 482 -9.80 29.66 10.19
C SER A 482 -11.05 30.07 10.95
N LEU A 483 -11.03 29.91 12.27
CA LEU A 483 -12.08 30.37 13.17
C LEU A 483 -11.63 31.66 13.86
N SER A 484 -12.55 32.60 14.01
CA SER A 484 -12.34 33.81 14.81
C SER A 484 -12.22 33.43 16.28
N VAL A 485 -11.37 34.15 17.01
CA VAL A 485 -11.25 34.00 18.46
C VAL A 485 -12.37 34.77 19.14
N ALA A 486 -13.17 34.09 19.96
CA ALA A 486 -14.23 34.71 20.77
C ALA A 486 -13.80 34.97 22.22
N ASP A 487 -13.06 34.04 22.85
CA ASP A 487 -12.56 34.19 24.22
C ASP A 487 -11.09 34.66 24.23
N VAL A 488 -10.88 35.92 24.62
CA VAL A 488 -9.56 36.56 24.65
C VAL A 488 -8.65 36.00 25.76
N ASN A 489 -9.23 35.57 26.88
CA ASN A 489 -8.46 35.00 27.99
C ASN A 489 -7.96 33.60 27.63
N LEU A 490 -8.82 32.80 27.01
CA LEU A 490 -8.47 31.47 26.54
C LEU A 490 -7.48 31.53 25.37
N TYR A 491 -7.64 32.50 24.47
CA TYR A 491 -6.63 32.81 23.46
C TYR A 491 -5.28 33.17 24.08
N GLY A 492 -5.25 33.99 25.14
CA GLY A 492 -4.01 34.34 25.84
C GLY A 492 -3.24 33.11 26.34
N ARG A 493 -3.95 32.06 26.78
CA ARG A 493 -3.37 30.80 27.27
C ARG A 493 -2.95 29.83 26.15
N LEU A 494 -3.58 29.92 24.99
CA LEU A 494 -3.43 28.97 23.88
C LEU A 494 -2.71 29.54 22.68
N LYS A 495 -2.48 30.85 22.60
CA LYS A 495 -1.78 31.49 21.48
C LYS A 495 -0.43 30.83 21.23
N GLY A 496 -0.19 30.53 19.96
CA GLY A 496 1.00 29.86 19.48
C GLY A 496 1.08 28.37 19.82
N LYS A 497 0.09 27.79 20.50
CA LYS A 497 0.00 26.34 20.70
C LYS A 497 -0.70 25.69 19.52
N ILE A 498 -0.34 24.43 19.34
CA ILE A 498 -1.10 23.48 18.52
C ILE A 498 -2.03 22.75 19.48
N ILE A 499 -3.32 22.80 19.22
CA ILE A 499 -4.35 22.20 20.06
C ILE A 499 -5.01 21.03 19.34
N LEU A 500 -5.25 19.95 20.09
CA LEU A 500 -5.86 18.73 19.60
C LEU A 500 -7.22 18.55 20.28
N ARG A 501 -8.29 18.42 19.49
CA ARG A 501 -9.62 18.12 20.04
C ARG A 501 -9.72 16.65 20.44
N VAL A 502 -9.28 16.36 21.65
CA VAL A 502 -9.15 14.99 22.18
C VAL A 502 -10.49 14.29 22.44
N GLN A 503 -11.57 15.07 22.57
CA GLN A 503 -12.95 14.57 22.74
C GLN A 503 -13.73 14.48 21.41
N SER A 504 -13.08 14.80 20.29
CA SER A 504 -13.61 14.68 18.93
C SER A 504 -12.70 13.75 18.11
N ARG A 505 -12.67 13.87 16.78
CA ARG A 505 -11.88 13.03 15.87
C ARG A 505 -10.35 13.31 15.93
N GLY A 506 -9.84 13.92 17.00
CA GLY A 506 -8.42 14.29 17.13
C GLY A 506 -7.98 15.42 16.20
N GLU A 507 -8.92 16.26 15.79
CA GLU A 507 -8.70 17.40 14.89
C GLU A 507 -7.64 18.36 15.47
N ALA A 508 -6.63 18.69 14.67
CA ALA A 508 -5.53 19.57 15.06
C ALA A 508 -5.75 21.00 14.57
N TYR A 509 -5.47 21.96 15.43
CA TYR A 509 -5.58 23.39 15.12
C TYR A 509 -4.34 24.14 15.60
N TYR A 510 -3.92 25.16 14.85
CA TYR A 510 -2.89 26.11 15.28
C TYR A 510 -3.54 27.44 15.70
N VAL A 511 -3.27 27.88 16.93
CA VAL A 511 -3.77 29.16 17.44
C VAL A 511 -2.77 30.25 17.07
N SER A 512 -3.07 31.02 16.03
CA SER A 512 -2.11 31.97 15.46
C SER A 512 -1.80 33.15 16.39
N VAL A 513 -0.50 33.39 16.61
CA VAL A 513 0.03 34.62 17.23
C VAL A 513 0.00 35.82 16.27
N LYS A 514 -0.04 35.58 14.96
CA LYS A 514 0.01 36.59 13.90
C LYS A 514 -1.37 37.19 13.61
N GLU A 515 -2.37 36.33 13.46
CA GLU A 515 -3.69 36.72 12.94
C GLU A 515 -4.82 36.68 13.98
N LYS A 516 -4.53 36.30 15.24
CA LYS A 516 -5.55 36.09 16.30
C LYS A 516 -6.72 35.21 15.84
N LYS A 517 -6.39 34.13 15.13
CA LYS A 517 -7.33 33.14 14.58
C LYS A 517 -6.88 31.72 14.91
N VAL A 518 -7.82 30.78 14.88
CA VAL A 518 -7.57 29.35 15.07
C VAL A 518 -7.64 28.67 13.71
N PHE A 519 -6.50 28.20 13.19
CA PHE A 519 -6.42 27.57 11.87
C PHE A 519 -6.56 26.06 12.00
N TYR A 520 -7.47 25.46 11.24
CA TYR A 520 -7.57 24.02 11.12
C TYR A 520 -6.38 23.48 10.33
N LEU A 521 -5.68 22.48 10.88
CA LEU A 521 -4.50 21.89 10.26
C LEU A 521 -4.84 20.70 9.34
N GLY A 522 -6.04 20.11 9.45
CA GLY A 522 -6.53 19.14 8.46
C GLY A 522 -5.56 17.99 8.14
N LYS A 523 -5.29 17.79 6.84
CA LYS A 523 -4.32 16.81 6.33
C LYS A 523 -2.89 17.37 6.40
N PRO A 524 -1.83 16.53 6.33
CA PRO A 524 -0.45 16.99 6.37
C PRO A 524 -0.12 18.14 5.40
N GLU A 525 -0.65 18.08 4.18
CA GLU A 525 -0.43 19.10 3.15
C GLU A 525 -1.08 20.44 3.52
N ASP A 526 -2.31 20.42 4.04
CA ASP A 526 -3.05 21.60 4.47
C ASP A 526 -2.37 22.25 5.68
N ALA A 527 -1.96 21.43 6.66
CA ALA A 527 -1.20 21.86 7.82
C ALA A 527 0.04 22.62 7.36
N PHE A 528 0.82 22.03 6.45
CA PHE A 528 2.04 22.63 5.92
C PHE A 528 1.83 24.00 5.28
N GLN A 529 0.72 24.18 4.54
CA GLN A 529 0.38 25.48 3.96
C GLN A 529 0.02 26.51 5.03
N VAL A 530 -0.82 26.13 6.02
CA VAL A 530 -1.19 27.00 7.14
C VAL A 530 0.07 27.47 7.87
N ILE A 531 0.96 26.55 8.19
CA ILE A 531 2.20 26.82 8.93
C ILE A 531 3.07 27.82 8.20
N ARG A 532 3.29 27.60 6.90
CA ARG A 532 4.11 28.53 6.09
C ARG A 532 3.44 29.89 5.94
N ALA A 533 2.12 29.96 5.77
CA ALA A 533 1.39 31.23 5.72
C ALA A 533 1.46 32.02 7.05
N GLN A 534 1.48 31.30 8.18
CA GLN A 534 1.65 31.87 9.51
C GLN A 534 3.13 32.13 9.87
N GLY A 535 4.05 31.71 9.02
CA GLY A 535 5.49 31.90 9.17
C GLY A 535 5.91 33.36 9.17
N ILE A 536 6.89 33.67 10.03
CA ILE A 536 7.57 34.97 10.12
C ILE A 536 9.00 34.77 9.66
N GLY A 537 9.53 35.66 8.82
CA GLY A 537 10.93 35.55 8.39
C GLY A 537 11.90 35.67 9.57
N ALA A 538 12.89 34.78 9.65
CA ALA A 538 13.98 34.86 10.61
C ALA A 538 15.33 34.61 9.93
N THR A 539 16.33 35.38 10.36
CA THR A 539 17.73 35.23 9.97
C THR A 539 18.35 34.03 10.67
N ASN A 540 19.42 33.48 10.10
CA ASN A 540 20.17 32.35 10.67
C ASN A 540 20.71 32.72 12.06
N ASN A 541 21.15 33.97 12.25
CA ASN A 541 21.63 34.48 13.55
C ASN A 541 20.52 34.51 14.61
N ASN A 542 19.30 34.90 14.24
CA ASN A 542 18.17 34.89 15.18
C ASN A 542 17.72 33.47 15.51
N LEU A 543 17.75 32.57 14.53
CA LEU A 543 17.45 31.16 14.73
C LEU A 543 18.49 30.48 15.62
N ALA A 544 19.79 30.76 15.42
CA ALA A 544 20.89 30.19 16.21
C ALA A 544 20.78 30.49 17.73
N LYS A 545 20.15 31.60 18.10
CA LYS A 545 19.87 31.96 19.50
C LYS A 545 18.84 31.06 20.18
N ILE A 546 18.09 30.26 19.41
CA ILE A 546 17.05 29.36 19.92
C ILE A 546 17.57 27.92 19.87
N THR A 547 17.50 27.24 21.02
CA THR A 547 17.90 25.83 21.15
C THR A 547 17.10 24.93 20.21
N ILE A 548 17.78 24.01 19.52
CA ILE A 548 17.16 23.09 18.57
C ILE A 548 16.52 21.91 19.32
N GLY A 549 15.34 21.49 18.90
CA GLY A 549 14.69 20.27 19.32
C GLY A 549 14.96 19.13 18.33
N LEU A 550 15.51 18.02 18.82
CA LEU A 550 15.92 16.86 17.99
C LEU A 550 14.84 15.76 17.90
N THR A 551 13.61 16.00 18.38
CA THR A 551 12.52 15.01 18.33
C THR A 551 11.64 15.21 17.10
N GLY A 552 11.13 14.12 16.53
CA GLY A 552 10.25 14.17 15.36
C GLY A 552 10.97 14.37 14.03
N LEU A 553 12.29 14.15 14.01
CA LEU A 553 13.09 14.09 12.79
C LEU A 553 12.88 12.72 12.12
N SER A 554 12.64 12.72 10.81
CA SER A 554 12.53 11.51 10.00
C SER A 554 13.03 11.76 8.58
N GLY A 555 13.54 10.74 7.90
CA GLY A 555 14.09 10.88 6.56
C GLY A 555 15.22 9.90 6.27
N VAL A 556 15.83 10.07 5.10
CA VAL A 556 17.12 9.44 4.76
C VAL A 556 18.20 10.10 5.62
N ASP A 557 19.15 9.29 6.09
CA ASP A 557 20.32 9.67 6.88
C ASP A 557 21.51 8.98 6.19
N ALA A 558 22.28 9.73 5.39
CA ALA A 558 23.22 9.16 4.45
C ALA A 558 24.56 8.72 5.09
N ASP A 559 24.95 9.32 6.21
CA ASP A 559 26.16 8.95 6.95
C ASP A 559 25.89 8.18 8.27
N ASN A 560 24.61 8.01 8.64
CA ASN A 560 24.13 7.26 9.79
C ASN A 560 24.58 7.80 11.16
N ASP A 561 24.80 9.11 11.28
CA ASP A 561 25.05 9.77 12.57
C ASP A 561 23.76 9.97 13.40
N GLY A 562 22.60 9.74 12.78
CA GLY A 562 21.29 9.85 13.40
C GLY A 562 20.63 11.22 13.22
N LEU A 563 21.13 12.07 12.31
CA LEU A 563 20.48 13.26 11.76
C LEU A 563 20.05 12.99 10.31
N PRO A 564 18.78 13.23 9.93
CA PRO A 564 18.38 13.06 8.53
C PRO A 564 18.95 14.16 7.60
N ASP A 565 19.27 13.81 6.35
CA ASP A 565 19.82 14.71 5.31
C ASP A 565 19.09 16.05 5.21
N ALA A 566 17.75 16.03 5.31
CA ALA A 566 16.92 17.23 5.19
C ALA A 566 17.05 18.18 6.39
N PHE A 567 17.33 17.63 7.57
CA PHE A 567 17.61 18.39 8.79
C PHE A 567 19.03 18.95 8.75
N GLU A 568 19.99 18.16 8.29
CA GLU A 568 21.38 18.59 8.07
C GLU A 568 21.48 19.73 7.07
N ASP A 569 20.75 19.64 5.95
CA ASP A 569 20.56 20.73 4.99
C ASP A 569 20.00 22.02 5.64
N ALA A 570 19.24 21.90 6.74
CA ALA A 570 18.61 23.02 7.44
C ALA A 570 19.55 23.69 8.46
N ILE A 571 20.41 22.91 9.11
CA ILE A 571 21.39 23.42 10.08
C ILE A 571 22.76 23.71 9.45
N GLY A 572 23.02 23.22 8.24
CA GLY A 572 24.20 23.50 7.44
C GLY A 572 25.31 22.45 7.53
N THR A 573 25.05 21.26 8.09
CA THR A 573 26.02 20.17 8.19
C THR A 573 26.18 19.40 6.88
N ASP A 574 27.29 18.69 6.72
CA ASP A 574 27.58 17.86 5.54
C ASP A 574 26.99 16.46 5.73
N LYS A 575 25.81 16.23 5.17
CA LYS A 575 25.05 14.97 5.23
C LYS A 575 25.75 13.67 4.84
N ASN A 576 26.96 13.74 4.32
CA ASN A 576 27.76 12.56 3.96
C ASN A 576 28.94 12.37 4.93
N LYS A 577 28.97 13.10 6.05
CA LYS A 577 30.02 13.09 7.05
C LYS A 577 29.42 13.16 8.44
N THR A 578 29.61 12.06 9.17
CA THR A 578 29.25 11.93 10.58
C THR A 578 29.80 13.05 11.47
N ASP A 579 30.95 13.65 11.12
CA ASP A 579 31.60 14.77 11.82
C ASP A 579 31.94 15.85 10.77
N THR A 580 31.10 16.89 10.69
CA THR A 580 31.17 17.90 9.64
C THR A 580 32.41 18.78 9.76
N ASP A 581 32.75 19.20 10.99
CA ASP A 581 33.86 20.12 11.22
C ASP A 581 35.20 19.42 11.46
N GLY A 582 35.20 18.13 11.73
CA GLY A 582 36.36 17.26 11.89
C GLY A 582 37.06 17.43 13.23
N ASP A 583 36.32 17.68 14.32
CA ASP A 583 36.86 17.81 15.68
C ASP A 583 36.80 16.53 16.53
N GLY A 584 36.20 15.47 16.00
CA GLY A 584 36.15 14.13 16.58
C GLY A 584 34.83 13.77 17.27
N PHE A 585 33.83 14.64 17.25
CA PHE A 585 32.48 14.37 17.71
C PHE A 585 31.51 14.36 16.52
N ASN A 586 30.47 13.53 16.58
CA ASN A 586 29.46 13.54 15.52
C ASN A 586 28.48 14.69 15.68
N ASP A 587 27.90 15.15 14.56
CA ASP A 587 27.10 16.38 14.53
C ASP A 587 25.89 16.31 15.47
N LYS A 588 25.26 15.12 15.58
CA LYS A 588 24.16 14.88 16.52
C LYS A 588 24.56 15.06 17.98
N ASP A 589 25.64 14.42 18.39
CA ASP A 589 26.10 14.40 19.79
C ASP A 589 26.44 15.81 20.23
N GLU A 590 27.11 16.58 19.36
CA GLU A 590 27.40 17.99 19.59
C GLU A 590 26.13 18.82 19.84
N LEU A 591 25.09 18.65 19.01
CA LEU A 591 23.82 19.35 19.22
C LEU A 591 23.14 18.96 20.55
N VAL A 592 23.27 17.71 20.98
CA VAL A 592 22.74 17.22 22.27
C VAL A 592 23.47 17.88 23.44
N ILE A 593 24.80 18.04 23.35
CA ILE A 593 25.61 18.66 24.41
C ILE A 593 25.79 20.18 24.27
N GLY A 594 25.23 20.78 23.22
CA GLY A 594 25.19 22.23 22.99
C GLY A 594 26.44 22.82 22.34
N TYR A 595 27.16 22.02 21.55
CA TYR A 595 28.28 22.41 20.71
C TYR A 595 27.85 22.57 19.25
N SER A 596 28.69 23.22 18.44
CA SER A 596 28.40 23.63 17.09
C SER A 596 29.05 22.69 16.07
N PRO A 597 28.26 21.93 15.28
CA PRO A 597 28.81 20.97 14.30
C PRO A 597 29.47 21.60 13.07
N LEU A 598 29.63 22.92 13.06
CA LEU A 598 30.22 23.69 11.96
C LEU A 598 31.54 24.36 12.37
N ALA A 599 31.96 24.23 13.62
CA ALA A 599 33.10 24.96 14.15
C ALA A 599 33.70 24.26 15.37
N LYS A 600 34.95 23.78 15.18
CA LYS A 600 35.69 22.99 16.17
C LYS A 600 35.63 23.60 17.57
N ALA A 601 35.19 22.80 18.54
CA ALA A 601 35.07 23.16 19.95
C ALA A 601 34.29 24.47 20.25
N ALA A 602 33.39 24.90 19.35
CA ALA A 602 32.58 26.09 19.55
C ALA A 602 31.26 25.75 20.25
N LYS A 603 30.97 26.43 21.37
CA LYS A 603 29.69 26.25 22.07
C LYS A 603 28.58 27.07 21.43
N LEU A 604 27.39 26.48 21.26
CA LEU A 604 26.22 27.21 20.79
C LEU A 604 25.77 28.22 21.86
N SER A 605 25.72 29.50 21.45
CA SER A 605 25.30 30.61 22.31
C SER A 605 23.80 30.86 22.20
N TYR A 606 23.03 30.25 23.09
CA TYR A 606 21.58 30.44 23.16
C TYR A 606 21.20 31.68 23.99
N ASP A 607 20.18 32.40 23.55
CA ASP A 607 19.56 33.51 24.30
C ASP A 607 18.17 33.06 24.78
N ASN A 608 18.08 32.74 26.07
CA ASN A 608 16.84 32.27 26.67
C ASN A 608 15.75 33.35 26.67
N ASN A 609 16.11 34.63 26.84
CA ASN A 609 15.14 35.74 26.81
C ASN A 609 14.58 35.91 25.40
N PHE A 610 15.44 35.82 24.39
CA PHE A 610 15.04 35.82 23.00
C PHE A 610 14.12 34.63 22.68
N SER A 611 14.52 33.42 23.08
CA SER A 611 13.77 32.18 22.84
C SER A 611 12.37 32.22 23.48
N VAL A 612 12.27 32.68 24.74
CA VAL A 612 10.99 32.87 25.44
C VAL A 612 10.09 33.85 24.70
N ALA A 613 10.64 34.95 24.17
CA ALA A 613 9.88 35.93 23.39
C ALA A 613 9.41 35.40 22.02
N GLN A 614 10.00 34.31 21.52
CA GLN A 614 9.62 33.68 20.25
C GLN A 614 8.66 32.50 20.41
N LYS A 615 8.29 32.11 21.64
CA LYS A 615 7.41 30.97 21.90
C LYS A 615 6.11 31.05 21.09
N GLY A 616 5.79 29.93 20.44
CA GLY A 616 4.60 29.76 19.64
C GLY A 616 4.63 30.43 18.27
N LYS A 617 5.77 31.00 17.86
CA LYS A 617 5.97 31.50 16.50
C LYS A 617 6.43 30.36 15.59
N ILE A 618 6.06 30.51 14.33
CA ILE A 618 6.61 29.73 13.22
C ILE A 618 7.57 30.64 12.49
N PHE A 619 8.82 30.23 12.34
CA PHE A 619 9.82 30.95 11.59
C PHE A 619 10.05 30.31 10.22
N LEU A 620 10.21 31.16 9.22
CA LEU A 620 10.74 30.78 7.92
C LEU A 620 12.17 31.32 7.84
N GLN A 621 13.12 30.42 7.60
CA GLN A 621 14.52 30.77 7.46
C GLN A 621 14.72 31.48 6.12
N VAL A 622 14.75 32.82 6.16
CA VAL A 622 14.85 33.66 4.94
C VAL A 622 16.26 33.71 4.39
N GLU A 623 17.24 33.33 5.22
CA GLU A 623 18.66 33.25 4.88
C GLU A 623 19.12 31.84 4.49
N SER A 624 18.19 30.92 4.22
CA SER A 624 18.46 29.58 3.67
C SER A 624 17.30 29.15 2.77
N ARG A 625 17.01 27.85 2.56
CA ARG A 625 15.99 27.29 1.64
C ARG A 625 14.53 27.52 2.07
N GLY A 626 14.25 28.52 2.90
CA GLY A 626 12.90 28.78 3.41
C GLY A 626 12.38 27.70 4.36
N GLN A 627 13.29 27.03 5.06
CA GLN A 627 12.97 26.02 6.07
C GLN A 627 12.02 26.58 7.13
N ALA A 628 11.05 25.78 7.54
CA ALA A 628 10.10 26.17 8.58
C ALA A 628 10.50 25.61 9.95
N TRP A 629 10.37 26.43 10.98
CA TRP A 629 10.75 26.10 12.36
C TRP A 629 9.64 26.51 13.31
N TYR A 630 9.15 25.61 14.17
CA TYR A 630 8.16 25.92 15.20
C TYR A 630 8.83 26.05 16.57
N VAL A 631 8.67 27.20 17.21
CA VAL A 631 9.17 27.41 18.58
C VAL A 631 8.11 26.93 19.56
N ASN A 632 8.33 25.78 20.18
CA ASN A 632 7.34 25.17 21.05
C ASN A 632 7.13 26.00 22.33
N PRO A 633 5.89 26.40 22.68
CA PRO A 633 5.63 27.16 23.90
C PRO A 633 6.03 26.46 25.20
N ALA A 634 6.03 25.12 25.21
CA ALA A 634 6.32 24.34 26.43
C ALA A 634 7.80 24.45 26.85
N ASP A 635 8.73 24.21 25.93
CA ASP A 635 10.17 24.14 26.21
C ASP A 635 10.98 25.33 25.63
N GLY A 636 10.40 26.12 24.72
CA GLY A 636 11.10 27.23 24.06
C GLY A 636 12.10 26.81 22.99
N LYS A 637 12.16 25.52 22.63
CA LYS A 637 13.02 25.00 21.57
C LYS A 637 12.37 25.17 20.20
N ARG A 638 13.19 25.29 19.15
CA ARG A 638 12.74 25.28 17.75
C ARG A 638 12.79 23.87 17.17
N TYR A 639 11.70 23.45 16.56
CA TYR A 639 11.56 22.15 15.92
C TYR A 639 11.47 22.31 14.41
N PHE A 640 12.22 21.49 13.68
CA PHE A 640 12.29 21.54 12.23
C PHE A 640 11.01 20.97 11.60
N LEU A 641 10.43 21.70 10.66
CA LEU A 641 9.20 21.32 9.94
C LEU A 641 9.53 21.07 8.46
N ALA A 642 10.22 19.96 8.20
CA ALA A 642 10.84 19.65 6.92
C ALA A 642 9.82 19.47 5.78
N ARG A 643 9.03 18.41 5.86
CA ARG A 643 8.00 18.01 4.88
C ARG A 643 6.62 18.02 5.53
N PRO A 644 5.51 18.00 4.76
CA PRO A 644 4.16 17.94 5.31
C PRO A 644 3.96 16.87 6.40
N VAL A 645 4.49 15.65 6.18
CA VAL A 645 4.38 14.53 7.12
C VAL A 645 5.21 14.73 8.39
N ASP A 646 6.41 15.29 8.28
CA ASP A 646 7.29 15.58 9.43
C ASP A 646 6.72 16.70 10.28
N ALA A 647 6.26 17.77 9.62
CA ALA A 647 5.57 18.87 10.27
C ALA A 647 4.34 18.34 11.02
N PHE A 648 3.50 17.54 10.38
CA PHE A 648 2.33 16.94 11.02
C PHE A 648 2.70 16.08 12.26
N SER A 649 3.78 15.29 12.16
CA SER A 649 4.27 14.44 13.26
C SER A 649 4.76 15.27 14.45
N VAL A 650 5.61 16.28 14.21
CA VAL A 650 6.09 17.23 15.23
C VAL A 650 4.89 17.93 15.90
N MET A 651 3.89 18.32 15.10
CA MET A 651 2.72 19.04 15.58
C MET A 651 1.78 18.21 16.44
N ARG A 652 1.62 16.93 16.10
CA ARG A 652 0.87 16.00 16.94
C ARG A 652 1.63 15.65 18.21
N LEU A 653 2.95 15.47 18.14
CA LEU A 653 3.80 15.16 19.29
C LEU A 653 3.82 16.30 20.32
N LEU A 654 3.89 17.55 19.85
CA LEU A 654 3.97 18.74 20.70
C LEU A 654 2.58 19.38 20.97
N GLY A 655 1.51 18.80 20.42
CA GLY A 655 0.16 19.31 20.53
C GLY A 655 -0.43 19.14 21.94
N ALA A 656 -1.15 20.15 22.41
CA ALA A 656 -1.86 20.10 23.69
C ALA A 656 -3.33 19.69 23.47
N GLY A 657 -3.82 18.74 24.26
CA GLY A 657 -5.25 18.41 24.24
C GLY A 657 -6.12 19.57 24.72
N ILE A 658 -7.25 19.80 24.04
CA ILE A 658 -8.28 20.75 24.46
C ILE A 658 -9.64 20.04 24.54
N ALA A 659 -10.41 20.35 25.59
CA ALA A 659 -11.80 19.91 25.72
C ALA A 659 -12.69 20.61 24.70
N ASN A 660 -13.74 19.93 24.22
CA ASN A 660 -14.64 20.52 23.21
C ASN A 660 -15.31 21.80 23.72
N SER A 661 -15.74 21.82 24.98
CA SER A 661 -16.33 23.01 25.61
C SER A 661 -15.40 24.22 25.65
N ASP A 662 -14.09 24.01 25.83
CA ASP A 662 -13.11 25.09 25.80
C ASP A 662 -12.74 25.49 24.36
N PHE A 663 -12.70 24.53 23.44
CA PHE A 663 -12.54 24.84 22.02
C PHE A 663 -13.70 25.68 21.47
N ASP A 664 -14.94 25.34 21.81
CA ASP A 664 -16.14 26.06 21.35
C ASP A 664 -16.16 27.49 21.90
N LYS A 665 -15.79 27.69 23.19
CA LYS A 665 -15.56 29.03 23.77
C LYS A 665 -14.45 29.80 23.06
N LEU A 666 -13.34 29.15 22.73
CA LEU A 666 -12.22 29.79 22.02
C LEU A 666 -12.66 30.24 20.62
N ALA A 667 -13.41 29.40 19.90
CA ALA A 667 -13.78 29.60 18.50
C ALA A 667 -15.12 30.32 18.28
N GLY A 668 -15.85 30.63 19.36
CA GLY A 668 -17.15 31.32 19.28
C GLY A 668 -18.24 30.49 18.63
N LYS A 669 -18.27 29.18 18.91
CA LYS A 669 -19.25 28.23 18.38
C LYS A 669 -20.30 27.83 19.40
#